data_AF-A0A846GFS8-F1
#
_entry.id   AF-A0A846GFS8-F1
#
_cell.length_a   1.000
_cell.length_b   1.000
_cell.length_c   1.000
_cell.angle_alpha   90.00
_cell.angle_beta   90.00
_cell.angle_gamma   90.00
#
_symmetry.space_group_name_H-M   'P 1'
#
loop_
_entity.id
_entity.type
_entity.pdbx_description
1 polymer ?
#
loop_
_entity_poly.entity_id
_entity_poly.type
_entity_poly.pdbx_seq_one_letter_code
_entity_poly.pdbx_strand_id
1 'polypeptide(L)'
;MANELREGDNLAPVNYDSLLEQILNKLPEQNLFKISSDSRRLLINIDEIAASIATTNIQNPLSTTKGVRVATVNFVNREKFLTQIQEIKDYLITNLESTEGIGDIDGFVDSLIVNLTDFQGRANKLGLAYPFDEQYTELQKQELILDSQLPGSNSLLKFHKLTITVGNIGEFQSQLKAGIKRNIQNNFDSDDPEDIEDVYNLLEKKVEDKNSDFHQLQRLVDEETLGKLKKEAKIIYLEHLLANIETNDKLGVIYLTDLIRRLKLIEQYINDESKADGDYDVSYGGEKFNYRDIFARAEVFDALPIIPIIDGNLGETTNRETGETQFVLGLKMKLDGKVQARGGKEVFDYNLEIITQNNQEENEELKANPDKKKTWARKILTRAFLYYFVFSCPNPKAKNYHSDDELTYKPISKFDEQVLPKLKGDNDAEKDSIFRRLVIGFEKYGVKEKINRLRGLLRNFLDRGKKLPNCIEHRQICINKRILKTDTESLFQGSFFHNDLKENYKKCLRYIFLVEEGTNNRSVCQLPASIKIEDVRYFEGSDRQNFQWEYDVKGIKALPVMWIPDTDTCRRIYHESFVQKGYKFILFSYNNQRLNSGENQLNTTQAFVYRFTWILLSYLCLHILLEQYSGTEKELFIPMVRLHEGTHENPFPAEKFLANLAKTLSFIFNKKYRCNSQGFRVNKPPTSFNIRNGLNSLYSVLPKKFSFNDNSDSTLLDKLAIIIVSSKLSDSRTGSQNRNDRIANLFGEVISIQRLENGSVKIQPLTTFFDNYQLRNMYQEPPILMDRVIDLYSEGYRHFLYVAQAPYTSKLHITQQEEERLYFMSPTIIKTMKQNRDDVKIYPVLFDKYYVHKFKLKKQQVKSLYIQDTRQLMNIAEDSSQKSVVFFNLFNGISVGGRNTDNERFYNGVISYSTLLGKYYSGVMDDEDIRQGLVYDSSLKNDILQYLTFFHFSRYEKQEKNSSNLTLKLDPYQNIIGDEALGSLAIFRQMTESIEFNALAFLTEVHDAVDGVDF
;
A
#
# COMPACT_ATOMS: atom_id res chain seq x y z
N MET A 1 -51.55 14.09 -2.12
CA MET A 1 -50.53 13.56 -3.03
C MET A 1 -49.30 14.42 -2.86
N ALA A 2 -48.44 14.01 -1.93
CA ALA A 2 -47.25 14.74 -1.52
C ALA A 2 -46.10 14.33 -2.44
N ASN A 3 -45.35 15.32 -2.92
CA ASN A 3 -44.10 15.13 -3.63
C ASN A 3 -43.13 14.37 -2.70
N GLU A 4 -42.81 13.13 -3.04
CA GLU A 4 -41.59 12.49 -2.56
C GLU A 4 -40.40 13.23 -3.18
N LEU A 5 -39.72 14.03 -2.36
CA LEU A 5 -38.37 14.48 -2.64
C LEU A 5 -37.47 13.24 -2.71
N ARG A 6 -37.14 12.78 -3.92
CA ARG A 6 -35.97 11.91 -4.10
C ARG A 6 -34.74 12.75 -3.74
N GLU A 7 -34.03 12.37 -2.67
CA GLU A 7 -32.69 12.90 -2.39
C GLU A 7 -31.82 12.67 -3.64
N GLY A 8 -31.46 13.77 -4.32
CA GLY A 8 -30.69 13.74 -5.56
C GLY A 8 -29.25 13.26 -5.34
N ASP A 9 -28.66 12.73 -6.41
CA ASP A 9 -27.30 12.19 -6.45
C ASP A 9 -26.27 13.11 -5.76
N ASN A 10 -25.72 12.63 -4.66
CA ASN A 10 -24.84 13.37 -3.76
C ASN A 10 -23.41 13.60 -4.31
N LEU A 11 -23.13 13.31 -5.60
CA LEU A 11 -21.79 13.44 -6.19
C LEU A 11 -21.63 14.76 -6.95
N ALA A 12 -20.39 15.27 -7.04
CA ALA A 12 -20.12 16.48 -7.81
C ALA A 12 -20.11 16.13 -9.31
N PRO A 13 -20.90 16.82 -10.15
CA PRO A 13 -20.91 16.55 -11.57
C PRO A 13 -19.66 17.15 -12.25
N VAL A 14 -19.16 16.48 -13.30
CA VAL A 14 -18.01 16.92 -14.11
C VAL A 14 -18.43 17.31 -15.52
N ASN A 15 -17.85 18.40 -16.04
CA ASN A 15 -18.01 18.84 -17.43
C ASN A 15 -16.64 19.09 -18.07
N TYR A 16 -16.25 18.27 -19.05
CA TYR A 16 -14.96 18.40 -19.75
C TYR A 16 -15.05 19.17 -21.08
N ASP A 17 -16.22 19.69 -21.45
CA ASP A 17 -16.47 20.35 -22.75
C ASP A 17 -15.40 21.39 -23.08
N SER A 18 -15.14 22.33 -22.17
CA SER A 18 -14.15 23.39 -22.38
C SER A 18 -12.74 22.87 -22.66
N LEU A 19 -12.38 21.70 -22.14
CA LEU A 19 -11.05 21.10 -22.34
C LEU A 19 -11.01 20.32 -23.66
N LEU A 20 -12.03 19.50 -23.93
CA LEU A 20 -12.14 18.72 -25.16
C LEU A 20 -12.28 19.61 -26.40
N GLU A 21 -13.08 20.68 -26.34
CA GLU A 21 -13.20 21.67 -27.42
C GLU A 21 -11.86 22.34 -27.74
N GLN A 22 -11.03 22.59 -26.73
CA GLN A 22 -9.70 23.19 -26.94
C GLN A 22 -8.71 22.19 -27.54
N ILE A 23 -8.84 20.90 -27.24
CA ILE A 23 -8.11 19.84 -27.94
C ILE A 23 -8.55 19.80 -29.41
N LEU A 24 -9.86 19.73 -29.68
CA LEU A 24 -10.42 19.70 -31.03
C LEU A 24 -10.02 20.91 -31.87
N ASN A 25 -9.98 22.11 -31.29
CA ASN A 25 -9.55 23.31 -32.00
C ASN A 25 -8.05 23.32 -32.31
N LYS A 26 -7.23 22.68 -31.49
CA LYS A 26 -5.77 22.72 -31.63
C LYS A 26 -5.20 21.64 -32.55
N LEU A 27 -5.84 20.47 -32.60
CA LEU A 27 -5.38 19.33 -33.41
C LEU A 27 -5.25 19.63 -34.93
N PRO A 28 -6.10 20.45 -35.56
CA PRO A 28 -5.96 20.81 -36.98
C PRO A 28 -4.76 21.73 -37.27
N GLU A 29 -4.25 22.47 -36.27
CA GLU A 29 -3.17 23.43 -36.47
C GLU A 29 -1.76 22.79 -36.48
N GLN A 30 -1.63 21.58 -35.92
CA GLN A 30 -0.34 20.92 -35.71
C GLN A 30 -0.47 19.41 -35.93
N ASN A 31 0.25 18.87 -36.94
CA ASN A 31 0.35 17.44 -37.10
C ASN A 31 1.25 16.84 -36.00
N LEU A 32 0.70 15.91 -35.22
CA LEU A 32 1.39 15.19 -34.15
C LEU A 32 2.41 14.19 -34.64
N PHE A 33 2.23 13.67 -35.87
CA PHE A 33 2.94 12.51 -36.37
C PHE A 33 4.07 12.92 -37.30
N LYS A 34 5.20 12.21 -37.16
CA LYS A 34 6.34 12.34 -38.06
C LYS A 34 7.02 11.01 -38.24
N ILE A 35 7.43 10.68 -39.45
CA ILE A 35 8.22 9.48 -39.73
C ILE A 35 9.71 9.83 -39.71
N SER A 36 10.53 8.92 -39.17
CA SER A 36 11.98 9.07 -39.28
C SER A 36 12.47 8.91 -40.72
N SER A 37 13.60 9.52 -41.06
CA SER A 37 14.17 9.48 -42.41
C SER A 37 14.48 8.06 -42.94
N ASP A 38 14.60 7.06 -42.07
CA ASP A 38 14.79 5.65 -42.43
C ASP A 38 13.49 4.83 -42.43
N SER A 39 12.34 5.47 -42.24
CA SER A 39 10.99 4.88 -42.17
C SER A 39 10.83 3.76 -41.13
N ARG A 40 11.70 3.72 -40.10
CA ARG A 40 11.65 2.70 -39.05
C ARG A 40 10.93 3.16 -37.79
N ARG A 41 10.54 4.43 -37.70
CA ARG A 41 10.02 5.02 -36.47
C ARG A 41 8.90 6.00 -36.75
N LEU A 42 7.83 5.90 -35.97
CA LEU A 42 6.77 6.90 -35.88
C LEU A 42 7.00 7.75 -34.63
N LEU A 43 7.22 9.05 -34.81
CA LEU A 43 7.35 10.02 -33.74
C LEU A 43 5.98 10.67 -33.49
N ILE A 44 5.60 10.81 -32.23
CA ILE A 44 4.33 11.39 -31.80
C ILE A 44 4.60 12.52 -30.81
N ASN A 45 4.31 13.77 -31.20
CA ASN A 45 4.64 14.97 -30.44
C ASN A 45 3.43 15.54 -29.66
N ILE A 46 3.04 14.86 -28.58
CA ILE A 46 1.95 15.33 -27.71
C ILE A 46 2.39 16.50 -26.81
N ASP A 47 3.68 16.60 -26.49
CA ASP A 47 4.25 17.56 -25.54
C ASP A 47 3.94 19.02 -25.88
N GLU A 48 4.04 19.37 -27.17
CA GLU A 48 3.79 20.72 -27.67
C GLU A 48 2.31 21.09 -27.63
N ILE A 49 1.43 20.19 -28.09
CA ILE A 49 -0.02 20.41 -28.06
C ILE A 49 -0.50 20.53 -26.61
N ALA A 50 -0.10 19.60 -25.74
CA ALA A 50 -0.47 19.64 -24.33
C ALA A 50 0.01 20.93 -23.63
N ALA A 51 1.20 21.42 -23.97
CA ALA A 51 1.70 22.68 -23.43
C ALA A 51 0.96 23.90 -23.98
N SER A 52 0.62 23.91 -25.26
CA SER A 52 -0.17 24.99 -25.85
C SER A 52 -1.55 25.08 -25.21
N ILE A 53 -2.25 23.96 -25.04
CA ILE A 53 -3.58 23.91 -24.42
C ILE A 53 -3.51 24.27 -22.94
N ALA A 54 -2.45 23.84 -22.24
CA ALA A 54 -2.26 24.20 -20.83
C ALA A 54 -2.13 25.73 -20.62
N THR A 55 -1.80 26.51 -21.64
CA THR A 55 -1.73 27.98 -21.56
C THR A 55 -3.02 28.70 -21.96
N THR A 56 -4.04 27.99 -22.43
CA THR A 56 -5.35 28.59 -22.76
C THR A 56 -6.24 28.70 -21.53
N ASN A 57 -7.31 29.50 -21.63
CA ASN A 57 -8.27 29.66 -20.54
C ASN A 57 -9.28 28.49 -20.55
N ILE A 58 -9.02 27.48 -19.72
CA ILE A 58 -9.92 26.32 -19.54
C ILE A 58 -10.81 26.52 -18.32
N GLN A 59 -12.13 26.32 -18.49
CA GLN A 59 -13.06 26.32 -17.36
C GLN A 59 -12.82 25.11 -16.44
N ASN A 60 -12.99 25.30 -15.13
CA ASN A 60 -12.88 24.18 -14.20
C ASN A 60 -14.01 23.16 -14.46
N PRO A 61 -13.69 21.87 -14.67
CA PRO A 61 -14.71 20.85 -14.89
C PRO A 61 -15.74 20.69 -13.77
N LEU A 62 -15.47 21.24 -12.59
CA LEU A 62 -16.37 21.20 -11.43
C LEU A 62 -17.07 22.54 -11.21
N SER A 63 -18.40 22.49 -11.09
CA SER A 63 -19.21 23.65 -10.68
C SER A 63 -19.09 23.95 -9.18
N THR A 64 -18.75 22.95 -8.36
CA THR A 64 -18.50 23.11 -6.92
C THR A 64 -17.35 22.22 -6.45
N THR A 65 -16.45 22.79 -5.66
CA THR A 65 -15.30 22.08 -5.08
C THR A 65 -15.50 21.76 -3.60
N LYS A 66 -16.56 22.29 -2.97
CA LYS A 66 -16.77 22.22 -1.52
C LYS A 66 -17.07 20.78 -1.09
N GLY A 67 -16.17 20.20 -0.29
CA GLY A 67 -16.35 18.85 0.26
C GLY A 67 -16.20 17.72 -0.78
N VAL A 68 -15.67 18.01 -1.97
CA VAL A 68 -15.32 16.99 -2.97
C VAL A 68 -13.95 16.42 -2.61
N ARG A 69 -13.83 15.10 -2.68
CA ARG A 69 -12.55 14.41 -2.45
C ARG A 69 -11.96 13.91 -3.77
N VAL A 70 -12.76 13.23 -4.58
CA VAL A 70 -12.40 12.71 -5.91
C VAL A 70 -13.56 13.02 -6.84
N ALA A 71 -13.31 13.43 -8.08
CA ALA A 71 -14.34 13.62 -9.09
C ALA A 71 -13.77 13.39 -10.50
N THR A 72 -14.37 12.47 -11.26
CA THR A 72 -13.83 11.97 -12.53
C THR A 72 -14.89 11.61 -13.56
N VAL A 73 -15.92 10.81 -13.22
CA VAL A 73 -16.80 10.20 -14.24
C VAL A 73 -18.29 10.49 -14.02
N ASN A 74 -18.66 11.26 -12.99
CA ASN A 74 -20.03 11.70 -12.80
C ASN A 74 -20.41 12.83 -13.79
N PHE A 75 -20.54 12.53 -15.08
CA PHE A 75 -20.69 13.54 -16.14
C PHE A 75 -22.01 14.32 -16.05
N VAL A 76 -21.96 15.62 -16.40
CA VAL A 76 -23.18 16.42 -16.67
C VAL A 76 -23.91 15.90 -17.91
N ASN A 77 -23.17 15.59 -18.97
CA ASN A 77 -23.68 15.03 -20.22
C ASN A 77 -22.66 14.00 -20.75
N ARG A 78 -22.93 12.72 -20.53
CA ARG A 78 -22.06 11.63 -20.96
C ARG A 78 -22.06 11.47 -22.49
N GLU A 79 -23.20 11.60 -23.16
CA GLU A 79 -23.30 11.44 -24.62
C GLU A 79 -22.42 12.46 -25.36
N LYS A 80 -22.51 13.75 -24.99
CA LYS A 80 -21.66 14.79 -25.59
C LYS A 80 -20.17 14.50 -25.37
N PHE A 81 -19.80 14.04 -24.17
CA PHE A 81 -18.44 13.61 -23.89
C PHE A 81 -17.98 12.52 -24.85
N LEU A 82 -18.75 11.44 -25.02
CA LEU A 82 -18.42 10.34 -25.93
C LEU A 82 -18.27 10.82 -27.38
N THR A 83 -19.18 11.67 -27.87
CA THR A 83 -19.10 12.24 -29.22
C THR A 83 -17.81 13.03 -29.42
N GLN A 84 -17.42 13.89 -28.47
CA GLN A 84 -16.18 14.66 -28.58
C GLN A 84 -14.93 13.78 -28.55
N ILE A 85 -14.95 12.64 -27.84
CA ILE A 85 -13.85 11.66 -27.89
C ILE A 85 -13.74 11.03 -29.28
N GLN A 86 -14.86 10.67 -29.90
CA GLN A 86 -14.89 10.13 -31.27
C GLN A 86 -14.39 11.16 -32.29
N GLU A 87 -14.83 12.42 -32.19
CA GLU A 87 -14.32 13.50 -33.06
C GLU A 87 -12.80 13.67 -32.93
N ILE A 88 -12.26 13.61 -31.71
CA ILE A 88 -10.80 13.65 -31.49
C ILE A 88 -10.11 12.44 -32.14
N LYS A 89 -10.68 11.22 -32.03
CA LYS A 89 -10.16 10.01 -32.69
C LYS A 89 -10.11 10.20 -34.21
N ASP A 90 -11.17 10.71 -34.82
CA ASP A 90 -11.26 10.91 -36.28
C ASP A 90 -10.26 11.94 -36.79
N TYR A 91 -10.06 13.05 -36.05
CA TYR A 91 -9.00 14.01 -36.36
C TYR A 91 -7.60 13.39 -36.26
N LEU A 92 -7.35 12.54 -35.27
CA LEU A 92 -6.07 11.84 -35.13
C LEU A 92 -5.82 10.87 -36.29
N ILE A 93 -6.85 10.14 -36.75
CA ILE A 93 -6.76 9.28 -37.94
C ILE A 93 -6.42 10.13 -39.16
N THR A 94 -7.15 11.23 -39.40
CA THR A 94 -6.91 12.14 -40.52
C THR A 94 -5.49 12.72 -40.51
N ASN A 95 -4.98 13.12 -39.34
CA ASN A 95 -3.60 13.59 -39.17
C ASN A 95 -2.57 12.49 -39.47
N LEU A 96 -2.87 11.25 -39.09
CA LEU A 96 -2.00 10.11 -39.37
C LEU A 96 -1.97 9.81 -40.88
N GLU A 97 -3.12 9.71 -41.55
CA GLU A 97 -3.22 9.46 -42.99
C GLU A 97 -2.53 10.56 -43.83
N SER A 98 -2.66 11.81 -43.41
CA SER A 98 -2.03 12.96 -44.09
C SER A 98 -0.53 13.09 -43.82
N THR A 99 0.05 12.25 -42.96
CA THR A 99 1.48 12.27 -42.67
C THR A 99 2.28 11.68 -43.83
N GLU A 100 3.21 12.48 -44.37
CA GLU A 100 4.06 12.08 -45.49
C GLU A 100 4.80 10.77 -45.18
N GLY A 101 4.59 9.77 -46.04
CA GLY A 101 5.24 8.46 -45.96
C GLY A 101 4.45 7.35 -45.22
N ILE A 102 3.28 7.64 -44.64
CA ILE A 102 2.40 6.60 -44.06
C ILE A 102 1.63 5.90 -45.17
N GLY A 103 0.91 6.66 -46.02
CA GLY A 103 0.04 6.08 -47.03
C GLY A 103 -1.09 5.28 -46.36
N ASP A 104 -1.00 3.95 -46.42
CA ASP A 104 -1.91 3.03 -45.73
C ASP A 104 -1.46 2.79 -44.27
N ILE A 105 -2.32 3.09 -43.29
CA ILE A 105 -1.97 2.99 -41.87
C ILE A 105 -1.68 1.53 -41.50
N ASP A 106 -2.49 0.58 -41.97
CA ASP A 106 -2.33 -0.86 -41.69
C ASP A 106 -0.97 -1.36 -42.14
N GLY A 107 -0.65 -1.17 -43.43
CA GLY A 107 0.64 -1.53 -44.00
C GLY A 107 1.82 -0.86 -43.30
N PHE A 108 1.67 0.40 -42.88
CA PHE A 108 2.71 1.10 -42.12
C PHE A 108 2.91 0.51 -40.72
N VAL A 109 1.84 0.28 -39.96
CA VAL A 109 1.91 -0.32 -38.62
C VAL A 109 2.54 -1.71 -38.70
N ASP A 110 2.09 -2.57 -39.62
CA ASP A 110 2.66 -3.89 -39.83
C ASP A 110 4.14 -3.83 -40.21
N SER A 111 4.58 -2.77 -40.90
CA SER A 111 6.00 -2.55 -41.20
C SER A 111 6.86 -2.28 -39.97
N LEU A 112 6.28 -1.76 -38.88
CA LEU A 112 6.96 -1.50 -37.60
C LEU A 112 7.01 -2.73 -36.69
N ILE A 113 6.17 -3.72 -36.94
CA ILE A 113 6.10 -4.95 -36.18
C ILE A 113 7.26 -5.88 -36.56
N VAL A 114 7.87 -6.51 -35.56
CA VAL A 114 8.99 -7.46 -35.72
C VAL A 114 8.70 -8.76 -34.99
N ASN A 115 9.42 -9.84 -35.29
CA ASN A 115 9.28 -11.05 -34.49
C ASN A 115 9.96 -10.82 -33.13
N LEU A 116 9.35 -11.27 -32.03
CA LEU A 116 9.97 -11.14 -30.70
C LEU A 116 11.33 -11.87 -30.64
N THR A 117 11.48 -12.96 -31.41
CA THR A 117 12.73 -13.70 -31.55
C THR A 117 13.86 -12.90 -32.17
N ASP A 118 13.58 -11.80 -32.88
CA ASP A 118 14.60 -10.90 -33.42
C ASP A 118 15.32 -10.13 -32.29
N PHE A 119 14.72 -10.12 -31.09
CA PHE A 119 15.33 -9.58 -29.86
C PHE A 119 16.13 -10.63 -29.09
N GLN A 120 16.34 -11.84 -29.63
CA GLN A 120 17.15 -12.86 -28.97
C GLN A 120 18.61 -12.39 -28.78
N GLY A 121 19.12 -12.41 -27.55
CA GLY A 121 20.51 -12.05 -27.26
C GLY A 121 20.85 -11.86 -25.79
N ARG A 122 22.09 -11.47 -25.49
CA ARG A 122 22.52 -11.24 -24.10
C ARG A 122 22.02 -9.89 -23.58
N ALA A 123 21.38 -9.90 -22.40
CA ALA A 123 20.89 -8.71 -21.70
C ALA A 123 22.00 -7.92 -20.95
N ASN A 124 23.12 -7.62 -21.61
CA ASN A 124 24.29 -6.97 -20.99
C ASN A 124 24.43 -5.47 -21.31
N LYS A 125 23.71 -4.97 -22.32
CA LYS A 125 23.68 -3.58 -22.77
C LYS A 125 22.23 -3.11 -22.89
N LEU A 126 22.01 -1.81 -22.71
CA LEU A 126 20.70 -1.21 -22.88
C LEU A 126 20.20 -1.44 -24.32
N GLY A 127 18.92 -1.78 -24.46
CA GLY A 127 18.31 -2.19 -25.72
C GLY A 127 17.12 -3.11 -25.45
N LEU A 128 16.72 -3.90 -26.46
CA LEU A 128 15.64 -4.89 -26.34
C LEU A 128 16.17 -6.34 -26.34
N ALA A 129 17.48 -6.55 -26.45
CA ALA A 129 18.05 -7.90 -26.53
C ALA A 129 17.89 -8.70 -25.22
N TYR A 130 17.34 -9.92 -25.30
CA TYR A 130 17.07 -10.78 -24.13
C TYR A 130 17.20 -12.28 -24.46
N PRO A 131 17.63 -13.14 -23.50
CA PRO A 131 17.85 -14.55 -23.77
C PRO A 131 16.56 -15.37 -23.57
N PHE A 132 15.69 -15.40 -24.58
CA PHE A 132 14.43 -16.14 -24.51
C PHE A 132 14.61 -17.67 -24.63
N ASP A 133 15.71 -18.12 -25.21
CA ASP A 133 16.11 -19.53 -25.33
C ASP A 133 16.77 -20.11 -24.07
N GLU A 134 17.05 -19.29 -23.05
CA GLU A 134 17.66 -19.74 -21.80
C GLU A 134 16.66 -20.55 -20.97
N GLN A 135 16.95 -21.83 -20.76
CA GLN A 135 16.20 -22.70 -19.87
C GLN A 135 16.74 -22.60 -18.43
N TYR A 136 15.85 -22.46 -17.46
CA TYR A 136 16.22 -22.33 -16.05
C TYR A 136 15.94 -23.63 -15.31
N THR A 137 16.99 -24.41 -15.01
CA THR A 137 16.89 -25.81 -14.56
C THR A 137 17.14 -26.06 -13.07
N GLU A 138 17.69 -25.09 -12.34
CA GLU A 138 18.07 -25.23 -10.92
C GLU A 138 17.02 -24.69 -9.94
N LEU A 139 15.73 -24.74 -10.30
CA LEU A 139 14.67 -24.22 -9.43
C LEU A 139 14.20 -25.29 -8.46
N GLN A 140 14.09 -24.89 -7.20
CA GLN A 140 13.79 -25.81 -6.11
C GLN A 140 12.84 -25.14 -5.13
N LYS A 141 11.92 -25.92 -4.56
CA LYS A 141 11.16 -25.56 -3.37
C LYS A 141 11.35 -26.63 -2.28
N GLN A 142 11.30 -26.20 -1.03
CA GLN A 142 11.51 -27.05 0.14
C GLN A 142 10.42 -26.79 1.17
N GLU A 143 9.80 -27.86 1.65
CA GLU A 143 8.79 -27.80 2.69
C GLU A 143 9.42 -27.34 4.02
N LEU A 144 8.64 -26.60 4.78
CA LEU A 144 8.88 -26.25 6.17
C LEU A 144 7.80 -26.88 7.05
N ILE A 145 8.22 -27.22 8.27
CA ILE A 145 7.32 -27.69 9.32
C ILE A 145 7.44 -26.82 10.57
N LEU A 146 6.36 -26.78 11.36
CA LEU A 146 6.31 -26.16 12.68
C LEU A 146 6.33 -27.26 13.72
N ASP A 147 7.44 -27.37 14.46
CA ASP A 147 7.57 -28.33 15.56
C ASP A 147 7.96 -27.62 16.86
N SER A 148 7.03 -27.63 17.82
CA SER A 148 7.23 -27.02 19.12
C SER A 148 8.25 -27.78 19.98
N GLN A 149 8.45 -29.08 19.74
CA GLN A 149 9.34 -29.96 20.50
C GLN A 149 10.81 -29.85 20.06
N LEU A 150 11.08 -29.51 18.80
CA LEU A 150 12.45 -29.39 18.31
C LEU A 150 13.19 -28.20 18.94
N PRO A 151 14.49 -28.34 19.29
CA PRO A 151 15.31 -27.24 19.77
C PRO A 151 15.35 -26.10 18.77
N GLY A 152 15.17 -24.86 19.23
CA GLY A 152 15.18 -23.69 18.34
C GLY A 152 16.48 -23.50 17.55
N SER A 153 17.61 -24.02 18.02
CA SER A 153 18.89 -24.03 17.29
C SER A 153 18.82 -24.78 15.96
N ASN A 154 17.86 -25.70 15.81
CA ASN A 154 17.66 -26.48 14.59
C ASN A 154 16.70 -25.80 13.61
N SER A 155 16.11 -24.65 13.96
CA SER A 155 15.22 -23.94 13.06
C SER A 155 15.97 -23.26 11.90
N LEU A 156 15.30 -23.14 10.76
CA LEU A 156 15.75 -22.38 9.59
C LEU A 156 15.32 -20.92 9.70
N LEU A 157 14.09 -20.70 10.15
CA LEU A 157 13.47 -19.39 10.26
C LEU A 157 12.86 -19.18 11.65
N LYS A 158 12.70 -17.92 12.01
CA LYS A 158 12.12 -17.44 13.26
C LYS A 158 11.09 -16.35 12.98
N PHE A 159 9.91 -16.49 13.58
CA PHE A 159 8.84 -15.50 13.53
C PHE A 159 8.44 -15.09 14.94
N HIS A 160 8.31 -13.80 15.16
CA HIS A 160 7.71 -13.27 16.38
C HIS A 160 6.28 -12.87 16.09
N LYS A 161 5.34 -13.60 16.69
CA LYS A 161 3.90 -13.40 16.54
C LYS A 161 3.41 -12.51 17.68
N LEU A 162 2.57 -11.54 17.35
CA LEU A 162 1.84 -10.71 18.29
C LEU A 162 0.35 -11.00 18.17
N THR A 163 -0.28 -11.31 19.29
CA THR A 163 -1.73 -11.43 19.39
C THR A 163 -2.25 -10.39 20.37
N ILE A 164 -3.15 -9.53 19.91
CA ILE A 164 -3.86 -8.56 20.76
C ILE A 164 -5.31 -9.00 20.85
N THR A 165 -5.81 -9.22 22.06
CA THR A 165 -7.23 -9.51 22.29
C THR A 165 -7.85 -8.37 23.10
N VAL A 166 -9.05 -7.92 22.71
CA VAL A 166 -9.86 -6.94 23.45
C VAL A 166 -11.19 -7.58 23.78
N GLY A 167 -11.53 -7.65 25.07
CA GLY A 167 -12.76 -8.25 25.58
C GLY A 167 -13.85 -7.22 25.90
N ASN A 168 -15.04 -7.73 26.23
CA ASN A 168 -16.24 -6.96 26.62
C ASN A 168 -16.69 -5.91 25.61
N ILE A 169 -16.41 -6.09 24.31
CA ILE A 169 -16.77 -5.10 23.27
C ILE A 169 -18.29 -4.91 23.15
N GLY A 170 -19.07 -5.99 23.38
CA GLY A 170 -20.54 -5.97 23.32
C GLY A 170 -21.19 -5.20 24.46
N GLU A 171 -20.48 -5.02 25.58
CA GLU A 171 -20.95 -4.27 26.75
C GLU A 171 -20.46 -2.83 26.78
N PHE A 172 -19.68 -2.40 25.79
CA PHE A 172 -19.06 -1.07 25.80
C PHE A 172 -20.10 0.06 25.98
N GLN A 173 -21.20 0.01 25.22
CA GLN A 173 -22.23 1.05 25.27
C GLN A 173 -22.92 1.13 26.64
N SER A 174 -23.22 -0.01 27.26
CA SER A 174 -23.85 -0.07 28.58
C SER A 174 -22.88 0.40 29.68
N GLN A 175 -21.61 0.00 29.60
CA GLN A 175 -20.57 0.43 30.55
C GLN A 175 -20.28 1.94 30.46
N LEU A 176 -20.15 2.50 29.25
CA LEU A 176 -19.94 3.93 29.05
C LEU A 176 -21.12 4.74 29.60
N LYS A 177 -22.35 4.34 29.28
CA LYS A 177 -23.57 4.95 29.81
C LYS A 177 -23.61 4.92 31.34
N ALA A 178 -23.34 3.78 31.96
CA ALA A 178 -23.31 3.66 33.42
C ALA A 178 -22.22 4.53 34.06
N GLY A 179 -21.06 4.63 33.41
CA GLY A 179 -19.96 5.50 33.83
C GLY A 179 -20.33 6.98 33.82
N ILE A 180 -21.04 7.43 32.77
CA ILE A 180 -21.53 8.83 32.67
C ILE A 180 -22.55 9.10 33.77
N LYS A 181 -23.53 8.21 33.99
CA LYS A 181 -24.53 8.35 35.06
C LYS A 181 -23.87 8.49 36.44
N ARG A 182 -22.89 7.64 36.74
CA ARG A 182 -22.12 7.73 37.99
C ARG A 182 -21.33 9.03 38.12
N ASN A 183 -20.80 9.56 37.01
CA ASN A 183 -20.10 10.84 37.03
C ASN A 183 -21.04 12.02 37.29
N ILE A 184 -22.26 11.97 36.74
CA ILE A 184 -23.32 12.94 37.02
C ILE A 184 -23.68 12.89 38.51
N GLN A 185 -24.01 11.71 39.05
CA GLN A 185 -24.34 11.55 40.48
C GLN A 185 -23.32 12.12 41.44
N ASN A 186 -22.03 12.00 41.11
CA ASN A 186 -20.97 12.41 42.02
C ASN A 186 -20.57 13.89 41.91
N ASN A 187 -20.93 14.57 40.82
CA ASN A 187 -20.42 15.93 40.52
C ASN A 187 -21.50 16.92 40.06
N PHE A 188 -22.76 16.51 39.97
CA PHE A 188 -23.85 17.39 39.56
C PHE A 188 -24.29 18.24 40.74
N ASP A 189 -24.23 19.55 40.57
CA ASP A 189 -24.52 20.55 41.60
C ASP A 189 -26.03 20.90 41.62
N SER A 190 -26.87 19.88 41.84
CA SER A 190 -28.30 20.02 42.17
C SER A 190 -28.72 18.88 43.09
N ASP A 191 -29.38 19.22 44.20
CA ASP A 191 -29.94 18.28 45.16
C ASP A 191 -31.37 17.83 44.78
N ASP A 192 -31.92 18.33 43.67
CA ASP A 192 -33.26 17.96 43.18
C ASP A 192 -33.21 16.63 42.39
N PRO A 193 -33.92 15.58 42.82
CA PRO A 193 -34.01 14.33 42.08
C PRO A 193 -34.61 14.47 40.69
N GLU A 194 -35.52 15.42 40.45
CA GLU A 194 -36.15 15.64 39.14
C GLU A 194 -35.14 16.16 38.11
N ASP A 195 -34.24 17.05 38.54
CA ASP A 195 -33.17 17.59 37.69
C ASP A 195 -32.21 16.49 37.20
N ILE A 196 -31.85 15.55 38.08
CA ILE A 196 -30.98 14.41 37.73
C ILE A 196 -31.69 13.48 36.75
N GLU A 197 -33.00 13.26 36.94
CA GLU A 197 -33.81 12.44 36.04
C GLU A 197 -33.93 13.08 34.65
N ASP A 198 -34.10 14.39 34.55
CA ASP A 198 -34.12 15.12 33.28
C ASP A 198 -32.80 15.01 32.51
N VAL A 199 -31.67 15.16 33.20
CA VAL A 199 -30.34 14.97 32.59
C VAL A 199 -30.14 13.52 32.15
N TYR A 200 -30.64 12.54 32.91
CA TYR A 200 -30.63 11.14 32.48
C TYR A 200 -31.47 10.90 31.22
N ASN A 201 -32.66 11.49 31.14
CA ASN A 201 -33.52 11.41 29.95
C ASN A 201 -32.83 12.02 28.73
N LEU A 202 -32.09 13.12 28.89
CA LEU A 202 -31.26 13.70 27.82
C LEU A 202 -30.12 12.77 27.39
N LEU A 203 -29.48 12.08 28.34
CA LEU A 203 -28.45 11.09 28.03
C LEU A 203 -29.04 9.90 27.24
N GLU A 204 -30.22 9.40 27.61
CA GLU A 204 -30.90 8.33 26.86
C GLU A 204 -31.15 8.75 25.40
N LYS A 205 -31.67 9.97 25.18
CA LYS A 205 -31.85 10.51 23.82
C LYS A 205 -30.54 10.56 23.02
N LYS A 206 -29.41 10.88 23.66
CA LYS A 206 -28.08 10.86 23.00
C LYS A 206 -27.61 9.45 22.67
N VAL A 207 -27.90 8.47 23.52
CA VAL A 207 -27.55 7.07 23.26
C VAL A 207 -28.36 6.51 22.08
N GLU A 208 -29.61 6.94 21.91
CA GLU A 208 -30.48 6.56 20.79
C GLU A 208 -30.12 7.29 19.47
N ASP A 209 -29.72 8.55 19.54
CA ASP A 209 -29.31 9.34 18.38
C ASP A 209 -27.95 8.91 17.82
N LYS A 210 -27.94 8.21 16.69
CA LYS A 210 -26.71 7.75 15.99
C LYS A 210 -25.75 8.87 15.58
N ASN A 211 -26.21 10.12 15.53
CA ASN A 211 -25.38 11.28 15.19
C ASN A 211 -24.83 12.02 16.43
N SER A 212 -25.10 11.52 17.63
CA SER A 212 -24.67 12.14 18.87
C SER A 212 -23.15 12.06 19.08
N ASP A 213 -22.68 12.91 19.98
CA ASP A 213 -21.33 12.85 20.54
C ASP A 213 -21.04 11.51 21.24
N PHE A 214 -22.06 10.86 21.82
CA PHE A 214 -21.92 9.50 22.36
C PHE A 214 -21.45 8.50 21.29
N HIS A 215 -22.11 8.48 20.13
CA HIS A 215 -21.74 7.59 19.01
C HIS A 215 -20.41 7.98 18.35
N GLN A 216 -20.06 9.27 18.35
CA GLN A 216 -18.74 9.73 17.90
C GLN A 216 -17.61 9.20 18.79
N LEU A 217 -17.80 9.17 20.12
CA LEU A 217 -16.84 8.58 21.05
C LEU A 217 -16.75 7.05 20.88
N GLN A 218 -17.90 6.38 20.72
CA GLN A 218 -17.93 4.94 20.42
C GLN A 218 -17.14 4.63 19.15
N ARG A 219 -17.33 5.41 18.09
CA ARG A 219 -16.58 5.28 16.84
C ARG A 219 -15.09 5.54 17.02
N LEU A 220 -14.71 6.52 17.85
CA LEU A 220 -13.30 6.79 18.15
C LEU A 220 -12.62 5.58 18.81
N VAL A 221 -13.26 5.00 19.82
CA VAL A 221 -12.75 3.82 20.52
C VAL A 221 -12.67 2.63 19.57
N ASP A 222 -13.70 2.44 18.75
CA ASP A 222 -13.76 1.37 17.75
C ASP A 222 -12.64 1.47 16.71
N GLU A 223 -12.33 2.66 16.21
CA GLU A 223 -11.40 2.88 15.09
C GLU A 223 -9.93 3.04 15.52
N GLU A 224 -9.62 3.49 16.74
CA GLU A 224 -8.28 3.98 17.08
C GLU A 224 -7.62 3.26 18.28
N THR A 225 -8.36 2.47 19.05
CA THR A 225 -7.85 1.79 20.25
C THR A 225 -6.74 0.78 19.94
N LEU A 226 -6.86 0.03 18.83
CA LEU A 226 -5.83 -0.92 18.42
C LEU A 226 -4.47 -0.20 18.21
N GLY A 227 -4.49 1.04 17.75
CA GLY A 227 -3.28 1.85 17.63
C GLY A 227 -2.55 2.05 18.95
N LYS A 228 -3.29 2.34 20.04
CA LYS A 228 -2.73 2.47 21.39
C LYS A 228 -2.13 1.15 21.87
N LEU A 229 -2.83 0.04 21.68
CA LEU A 229 -2.34 -1.30 22.06
C LEU A 229 -1.09 -1.69 21.28
N LYS A 230 -1.04 -1.40 19.97
CA LYS A 230 0.16 -1.60 19.15
C LYS A 230 1.35 -0.79 19.67
N LYS A 231 1.12 0.47 20.08
CA LYS A 231 2.16 1.33 20.67
C LYS A 231 2.71 0.75 21.98
N GLU A 232 1.83 0.28 22.86
CA GLU A 232 2.20 -0.39 24.12
C GLU A 232 2.93 -1.72 23.87
N ALA A 233 2.47 -2.53 22.91
CA ALA A 233 3.11 -3.78 22.54
C ALA A 233 4.56 -3.60 22.06
N LYS A 234 4.91 -2.45 21.46
CA LYS A 234 6.31 -2.13 21.13
C LYS A 234 7.19 -2.02 22.39
N ILE A 235 6.67 -1.44 23.47
CA ILE A 235 7.40 -1.31 24.74
C ILE A 235 7.51 -2.68 25.41
N ILE A 236 6.40 -3.40 25.55
CA ILE A 236 6.36 -4.76 26.13
C ILE A 236 7.33 -5.69 25.42
N TYR A 237 7.38 -5.65 24.08
CA TYR A 237 8.31 -6.48 23.33
C TYR A 237 9.78 -6.15 23.64
N LEU A 238 10.15 -4.87 23.77
CA LEU A 238 11.52 -4.49 24.17
C LEU A 238 11.85 -4.96 25.60
N GLU A 239 10.91 -4.87 26.53
CA GLU A 239 11.06 -5.38 27.91
C GLU A 239 11.24 -6.89 27.91
N HIS A 240 10.44 -7.58 27.12
CA HIS A 240 10.52 -9.02 26.97
C HIS A 240 11.87 -9.46 26.36
N LEU A 241 12.41 -8.72 25.38
CA LEU A 241 13.78 -8.94 24.89
C LEU A 241 14.80 -8.71 26.01
N LEU A 242 14.74 -7.56 26.71
CA LEU A 242 15.67 -7.20 27.78
C LEU A 242 15.72 -8.28 28.87
N ALA A 243 14.58 -8.76 29.34
CA ALA A 243 14.47 -9.79 30.38
C ALA A 243 15.14 -11.12 30.00
N ASN A 244 15.31 -11.39 28.70
CA ASN A 244 15.88 -12.64 28.19
C ASN A 244 17.30 -12.47 27.62
N ILE A 245 17.88 -11.26 27.62
CA ILE A 245 19.24 -11.01 27.13
C ILE A 245 20.25 -11.39 28.21
N GLU A 246 20.91 -12.53 28.00
CA GLU A 246 22.09 -12.96 28.77
C GLU A 246 23.36 -12.56 27.99
N THR A 247 24.11 -11.52 28.42
CA THR A 247 25.28 -10.98 27.70
C THR A 247 26.31 -10.33 28.63
N ASN A 248 27.56 -10.27 28.16
CA ASN A 248 28.62 -9.47 28.79
C ASN A 248 28.64 -8.00 28.31
N ASP A 249 27.86 -7.65 27.27
CA ASP A 249 27.74 -6.27 26.77
C ASP A 249 26.85 -5.41 27.68
N LYS A 250 27.39 -5.03 28.85
CA LYS A 250 26.69 -4.20 29.85
C LYS A 250 26.21 -2.87 29.28
N LEU A 251 27.01 -2.23 28.42
CA LEU A 251 26.66 -0.93 27.83
C LEU A 251 25.47 -1.05 26.87
N GLY A 252 25.43 -2.09 26.04
CA GLY A 252 24.26 -2.35 25.19
C GLY A 252 22.99 -2.53 26.02
N VAL A 253 23.08 -3.25 27.14
CA VAL A 253 21.95 -3.47 28.08
C VAL A 253 21.50 -2.16 28.71
N ILE A 254 22.45 -1.30 29.12
CA ILE A 254 22.15 0.06 29.61
C ILE A 254 21.39 0.87 28.56
N TYR A 255 21.83 0.86 27.30
CA TYR A 255 21.15 1.62 26.24
C TYR A 255 19.75 1.08 25.91
N LEU A 256 19.55 -0.24 25.96
CA LEU A 256 18.21 -0.84 25.81
C LEU A 256 17.29 -0.46 26.98
N THR A 257 17.81 -0.54 28.20
CA THR A 257 17.09 -0.16 29.43
C THR A 257 16.73 1.32 29.39
N ASP A 258 17.66 2.20 28.98
CA ASP A 258 17.37 3.62 28.84
C ASP A 258 16.31 3.86 27.77
N LEU A 259 16.40 3.24 26.60
CA LEU A 259 15.39 3.37 25.54
C LEU A 259 13.98 3.03 26.06
N ILE A 260 13.81 1.88 26.71
CA ILE A 260 12.51 1.47 27.31
C ILE A 260 12.03 2.53 28.31
N ARG A 261 12.92 2.95 29.22
CA ARG A 261 12.63 3.99 30.21
C ARG A 261 12.21 5.31 29.56
N ARG A 262 12.87 5.75 28.49
CA ARG A 262 12.52 6.98 27.75
C ARG A 262 11.16 6.89 27.08
N LEU A 263 10.83 5.74 26.48
CA LEU A 263 9.53 5.52 25.85
C LEU A 263 8.40 5.61 26.88
N LYS A 264 8.55 4.94 28.04
CA LYS A 264 7.61 5.06 29.16
C LYS A 264 7.54 6.49 29.71
N LEU A 265 8.67 7.18 29.79
CA LEU A 265 8.73 8.56 30.25
C LEU A 265 7.97 9.52 29.33
N ILE A 266 7.99 9.30 28.01
CA ILE A 266 7.19 10.08 27.05
C ILE A 266 5.70 9.87 27.33
N GLU A 267 5.25 8.62 27.53
CA GLU A 267 3.84 8.36 27.87
C GLU A 267 3.44 9.00 29.20
N GLN A 268 4.31 8.92 30.22
CA GLN A 268 4.06 9.56 31.51
C GLN A 268 3.97 11.09 31.37
N TYR A 269 4.91 11.69 30.63
CA TYR A 269 4.94 13.14 30.42
C TYR A 269 3.70 13.62 29.67
N ILE A 270 3.32 12.96 28.59
CA ILE A 270 2.15 13.35 27.78
C ILE A 270 0.84 13.14 28.54
N ASN A 271 0.76 12.16 29.44
CA ASN A 271 -0.43 11.88 30.24
C ASN A 271 -0.38 12.51 31.66
N ASP A 272 0.50 13.48 31.92
CA ASP A 272 0.64 14.09 33.26
C ASP A 272 -0.61 14.90 33.65
N GLU A 273 -1.34 14.39 34.63
CA GLU A 273 -2.59 14.96 35.09
C GLU A 273 -2.43 16.33 35.77
N SER A 274 -1.25 16.67 36.29
CA SER A 274 -1.01 17.98 36.90
C SER A 274 -0.98 19.12 35.88
N LYS A 275 -0.84 18.80 34.59
CA LYS A 275 -0.74 19.77 33.50
C LYS A 275 -2.03 19.83 32.68
N ALA A 276 -2.46 21.05 32.39
CA ALA A 276 -3.59 21.33 31.51
C ALA A 276 -3.23 21.04 30.04
N ASP A 277 -4.22 20.88 29.17
CA ASP A 277 -3.95 20.59 27.75
C ASP A 277 -3.14 21.70 27.07
N GLY A 278 -3.42 22.97 27.37
CA GLY A 278 -2.67 24.12 26.85
C GLY A 278 -1.19 24.15 27.26
N ASP A 279 -0.77 23.38 28.27
CA ASP A 279 0.64 23.28 28.64
C ASP A 279 1.50 22.61 27.57
N TYR A 280 0.88 21.89 26.65
CA TYR A 280 1.53 21.14 25.57
C TYR A 280 1.40 21.80 24.20
N ASP A 281 0.81 23.00 24.14
CA ASP A 281 0.70 23.76 22.91
C ASP A 281 2.08 24.27 22.48
N VAL A 282 2.38 24.10 21.20
CA VAL A 282 3.62 24.54 20.56
C VAL A 282 3.30 25.05 19.16
N SER A 283 4.17 25.91 18.63
CA SER A 283 4.03 26.45 17.28
C SER A 283 5.29 26.27 16.46
N TYR A 284 5.14 26.11 15.15
CA TYR A 284 6.25 26.17 14.21
C TYR A 284 5.75 26.51 12.81
N GLY A 285 6.44 27.39 12.09
CA GLY A 285 6.02 27.84 10.77
C GLY A 285 4.69 28.59 10.80
N GLY A 286 4.33 29.25 11.90
CA GLY A 286 3.01 29.88 12.06
C GLY A 286 1.82 28.93 12.26
N GLU A 287 2.06 27.63 12.39
CA GLU A 287 1.03 26.62 12.71
C GLU A 287 1.13 26.21 14.18
N LYS A 288 -0.02 25.91 14.82
CA LYS A 288 -0.10 25.48 16.23
C LYS A 288 -0.49 24.01 16.36
N PHE A 289 0.15 23.33 17.30
CA PHE A 289 -0.07 21.92 17.59
C PHE A 289 -0.03 21.66 19.10
N ASN A 290 -0.72 20.60 19.53
CA ASN A 290 -0.64 20.11 20.89
C ASN A 290 0.17 18.80 20.93
N TYR A 291 1.19 18.69 21.78
CA TYR A 291 1.97 17.46 21.85
C TYR A 291 1.16 16.24 22.34
N ARG A 292 0.12 16.40 23.17
CA ARG A 292 -0.77 15.28 23.54
C ARG A 292 -1.46 14.68 22.33
N ASP A 293 -1.92 15.54 21.41
CA ASP A 293 -2.60 15.10 20.18
C ASP A 293 -1.65 14.43 19.20
N ILE A 294 -0.41 14.93 19.12
CA ILE A 294 0.61 14.34 18.28
C ILE A 294 0.95 12.93 18.78
N PHE A 295 1.27 12.80 20.08
CA PHE A 295 1.78 11.57 20.68
C PHE A 295 0.69 10.56 21.07
N ALA A 296 -0.59 10.94 21.01
CA ALA A 296 -1.70 9.99 21.14
C ALA A 296 -1.73 8.93 20.03
N ARG A 297 -1.09 9.19 18.88
CA ARG A 297 -1.08 8.29 17.71
C ARG A 297 -0.04 7.18 17.81
N ALA A 298 -0.31 6.05 17.17
CA ALA A 298 0.48 4.82 17.28
C ALA A 298 1.81 4.88 16.51
N GLU A 299 1.83 5.58 15.39
CA GLU A 299 2.93 5.64 14.43
C GLU A 299 4.09 6.56 14.84
N VAL A 300 3.93 7.33 15.94
CA VAL A 300 4.91 8.36 16.32
C VAL A 300 6.29 7.78 16.61
N PHE A 301 6.36 6.59 17.21
CA PHE A 301 7.63 5.93 17.50
C PHE A 301 8.33 5.37 16.24
N ASP A 302 7.64 5.26 15.10
CA ASP A 302 8.22 4.67 13.88
C ASP A 302 9.33 5.54 13.27
N ALA A 303 9.46 6.79 13.71
CA ALA A 303 10.58 7.66 13.35
C ALA A 303 11.90 7.30 14.07
N LEU A 304 11.88 6.44 15.08
CA LEU A 304 13.10 6.01 15.78
C LEU A 304 13.95 5.06 14.92
N PRO A 305 15.29 5.07 15.10
CA PRO A 305 16.20 4.17 14.41
C PRO A 305 16.08 2.72 14.90
N ILE A 306 15.87 2.53 16.22
CA ILE A 306 15.68 1.23 16.87
C ILE A 306 14.31 1.23 17.55
N ILE A 307 13.33 0.53 16.96
CA ILE A 307 11.98 0.36 17.53
C ILE A 307 11.27 -0.85 16.90
N PRO A 308 10.51 -1.65 17.66
CA PRO A 308 9.74 -2.73 17.08
C PRO A 308 8.69 -2.18 16.10
N ILE A 309 8.49 -2.91 15.02
CA ILE A 309 7.53 -2.62 13.96
C ILE A 309 6.55 -3.76 13.94
N ILE A 310 5.28 -3.42 14.10
CA ILE A 310 4.15 -4.35 14.01
C ILE A 310 3.64 -4.25 12.58
N ASP A 311 3.79 -5.33 11.82
CA ASP A 311 3.54 -5.37 10.37
C ASP A 311 3.16 -6.78 9.93
N GLY A 312 2.33 -6.89 8.90
CA GLY A 312 1.70 -8.12 8.45
C GLY A 312 0.55 -8.55 9.36
N ASN A 313 -0.66 -8.22 8.94
CA ASN A 313 -1.87 -8.72 9.58
C ASN A 313 -2.11 -10.15 9.08
N LEU A 314 -2.25 -11.09 10.02
CA LEU A 314 -2.43 -12.51 9.73
C LEU A 314 -3.86 -12.97 10.06
N GLY A 315 -4.62 -12.15 10.80
CA GLY A 315 -5.95 -12.51 11.22
C GLY A 315 -6.60 -11.39 12.03
N GLU A 316 -7.89 -11.18 11.79
CA GLU A 316 -8.77 -10.31 12.57
C GLU A 316 -10.07 -11.07 12.78
N THR A 317 -10.41 -11.32 14.04
CA THR A 317 -11.55 -12.17 14.39
C THR A 317 -12.37 -11.50 15.48
N THR A 318 -13.68 -11.64 15.41
CA THR A 318 -14.60 -11.19 16.44
C THR A 318 -15.50 -12.33 16.82
N ASN A 319 -15.39 -12.78 18.06
CA ASN A 319 -16.32 -13.71 18.66
C ASN A 319 -17.41 -12.92 19.40
N ARG A 320 -18.64 -12.98 18.86
CA ARG A 320 -19.79 -12.29 19.44
C ARG A 320 -20.31 -12.98 20.70
N GLU A 321 -20.08 -14.28 20.87
CA GLU A 321 -20.51 -15.04 22.05
C GLU A 321 -19.65 -14.67 23.28
N THR A 322 -18.33 -14.56 23.09
CA THR A 322 -17.42 -14.16 24.17
C THR A 322 -17.25 -12.63 24.29
N GLY A 323 -17.70 -11.87 23.29
CA GLY A 323 -17.52 -10.42 23.26
C GLY A 323 -16.06 -10.00 23.07
N GLU A 324 -15.27 -10.82 22.37
CA GLU A 324 -13.84 -10.62 22.17
C GLU A 324 -13.51 -10.35 20.70
N THR A 325 -12.64 -9.37 20.46
CA THR A 325 -12.00 -9.15 19.17
C THR A 325 -10.50 -9.42 19.29
N GLN A 326 -9.96 -10.24 18.39
CA GLN A 326 -8.56 -10.63 18.36
C GLN A 326 -7.89 -10.20 17.05
N PHE A 327 -6.65 -9.73 17.16
CA PHE A 327 -5.78 -9.34 16.05
C PHE A 327 -4.49 -10.15 16.12
N VAL A 328 -4.15 -10.85 15.05
CA VAL A 328 -2.91 -11.61 14.91
C VAL A 328 -1.99 -10.88 13.94
N LEU A 329 -0.81 -10.49 14.41
CA LEU A 329 0.09 -9.55 13.74
C LEU A 329 1.53 -10.07 13.77
N GLY A 330 2.35 -9.66 12.81
CA GLY A 330 3.79 -9.92 12.83
C GLY A 330 4.59 -8.86 13.58
N LEU A 331 5.66 -9.28 14.26
CA LEU A 331 6.65 -8.40 14.90
C LEU A 331 8.01 -8.50 14.21
N LYS A 332 8.60 -7.34 13.88
CA LYS A 332 9.99 -7.22 13.43
C LYS A 332 10.69 -6.05 14.09
N MET A 333 12.02 -6.10 14.13
CA MET A 333 12.86 -5.08 14.73
C MET A 333 13.38 -4.12 13.65
N LYS A 334 13.07 -2.82 13.75
CA LYS A 334 13.79 -1.78 12.99
C LYS A 334 15.20 -1.64 13.57
N LEU A 335 16.21 -1.73 12.72
CA LEU A 335 17.63 -1.81 13.12
C LEU A 335 18.47 -0.76 12.39
N ASP A 336 17.98 0.49 12.36
CA ASP A 336 18.61 1.66 11.71
C ASP A 336 19.03 1.40 10.25
N GLY A 337 18.13 0.76 9.48
CA GLY A 337 18.36 0.48 8.06
C GLY A 337 18.26 1.72 7.20
N LYS A 338 18.66 1.60 5.93
CA LYS A 338 18.64 2.71 4.96
C LYS A 338 17.21 3.05 4.49
N VAL A 339 16.88 4.34 4.47
CA VAL A 339 15.62 4.86 3.91
C VAL A 339 15.80 5.07 2.40
N GLN A 340 15.23 4.17 1.59
CA GLN A 340 15.43 4.15 0.13
C GLN A 340 14.80 5.35 -0.58
N ALA A 341 13.73 5.93 -0.04
CA ALA A 341 13.00 7.03 -0.68
C ALA A 341 13.82 8.31 -0.87
N ARG A 342 14.95 8.49 -0.15
CA ARG A 342 15.75 9.75 -0.15
C ARG A 342 17.24 9.51 0.09
N GLY A 343 17.87 8.68 -0.73
CA GLY A 343 19.33 8.61 -0.87
C GLY A 343 19.98 7.50 -0.06
N GLY A 344 19.18 6.62 0.55
CA GLY A 344 19.68 5.46 1.27
C GLY A 344 20.45 5.81 2.54
N LYS A 345 20.14 6.92 3.20
CA LYS A 345 20.69 7.28 4.53
C LYS A 345 20.10 6.38 5.62
N GLU A 346 20.87 6.12 6.67
CA GLU A 346 20.37 5.46 7.88
C GLU A 346 19.23 6.29 8.49
N VAL A 347 18.29 5.64 9.19
CA VAL A 347 17.08 6.27 9.71
C VAL A 347 17.43 7.42 10.66
N PHE A 348 18.45 7.25 11.50
CA PHE A 348 18.89 8.31 12.40
C PHE A 348 19.27 9.58 11.62
N ASP A 349 20.25 9.48 10.71
CA ASP A 349 20.74 10.62 9.91
C ASP A 349 19.60 11.25 9.08
N TYR A 350 18.74 10.43 8.49
CA TYR A 350 17.59 10.88 7.71
C TYR A 350 16.66 11.79 8.53
N ASN A 351 16.37 11.44 9.78
CA ASN A 351 15.47 12.25 10.62
C ASN A 351 16.17 13.49 11.18
N LEU A 352 17.49 13.48 11.37
CA LEU A 352 18.25 14.68 11.74
C LEU A 352 18.17 15.75 10.64
N GLU A 353 18.26 15.36 9.37
CA GLU A 353 18.12 16.29 8.23
C GLU A 353 16.74 16.92 8.13
N ILE A 354 15.69 16.17 8.48
CA ILE A 354 14.33 16.71 8.58
C ILE A 354 14.26 17.78 9.69
N ILE A 355 14.93 17.56 10.82
CA ILE A 355 14.95 18.50 11.94
C ILE A 355 15.70 19.80 11.57
N THR A 356 16.83 19.71 10.87
CA THR A 356 17.71 20.87 10.57
C THR A 356 17.40 21.61 9.29
N GLN A 357 16.49 21.08 8.45
CA GLN A 357 16.05 21.70 7.19
C GLN A 357 17.14 21.81 6.10
N ASN A 358 18.12 20.92 6.10
CA ASN A 358 19.21 20.95 5.13
C ASN A 358 18.77 20.69 3.65
N ASN A 359 17.49 20.38 3.40
CA ASN A 359 16.92 20.27 2.06
C ASN A 359 16.17 21.56 1.69
N GLN A 360 16.87 22.58 1.19
CA GLN A 360 16.30 23.90 0.93
C GLN A 360 15.23 23.91 -0.18
N GLU A 361 15.41 23.18 -1.29
CA GLU A 361 14.50 23.21 -2.45
C GLU A 361 13.11 22.60 -2.17
N GLU A 362 13.03 21.50 -1.40
CA GLU A 362 11.75 20.85 -1.07
C GLU A 362 10.95 21.66 -0.02
N ASN A 363 11.62 22.45 0.81
CA ASN A 363 11.01 23.20 1.90
C ASN A 363 10.28 24.46 1.42
N GLU A 364 10.66 25.05 0.27
CA GLU A 364 10.03 26.25 -0.26
C GLU A 364 8.68 25.95 -0.92
N GLU A 365 8.58 24.89 -1.72
CA GLU A 365 7.30 24.39 -2.27
C GLU A 365 6.34 23.92 -1.18
N LEU A 366 6.85 23.26 -0.13
CA LEU A 366 6.04 22.79 1.00
C LEU A 366 5.48 23.94 1.85
N LYS A 367 6.18 25.10 1.90
CA LYS A 367 5.75 26.29 2.64
C LYS A 367 4.69 27.11 1.88
N ALA A 368 4.62 27.00 0.55
CA ALA A 368 3.67 27.74 -0.28
C ALA A 368 2.22 27.25 -0.14
N ASN A 369 2.00 25.98 0.26
CA ASN A 369 0.67 25.42 0.48
C ASN A 369 0.36 25.29 2.00
N PRO A 370 -0.77 25.84 2.49
CA PRO A 370 -1.14 25.79 3.92
C PRO A 370 -1.21 24.39 4.55
N ASP A 371 -1.79 23.40 3.86
CA ASP A 371 -1.95 22.03 4.37
C ASP A 371 -0.61 21.26 4.40
N LYS A 372 0.21 21.47 3.37
CA LYS A 372 1.57 20.91 3.30
C LYS A 372 2.46 21.53 4.37
N LYS A 373 2.33 22.84 4.59
CA LYS A 373 3.03 23.59 5.64
C LYS A 373 2.67 23.09 7.04
N LYS A 374 1.38 22.86 7.32
CA LYS A 374 0.92 22.22 8.56
C LYS A 374 1.51 20.81 8.76
N THR A 375 1.49 19.99 7.71
CA THR A 375 2.06 18.64 7.76
C THR A 375 3.57 18.65 7.99
N TRP A 376 4.28 19.58 7.35
CA TRP A 376 5.72 19.79 7.49
C TRP A 376 6.09 20.26 8.90
N ALA A 377 5.42 21.30 9.42
CA ALA A 377 5.67 21.82 10.76
C ALA A 377 5.44 20.75 11.84
N ARG A 378 4.33 20.00 11.72
CA ARG A 378 4.06 18.85 12.58
C ARG A 378 5.17 17.81 12.53
N LYS A 379 5.66 17.47 11.34
CA LYS A 379 6.73 16.47 11.13
C LYS A 379 8.03 16.86 11.83
N ILE A 380 8.41 18.14 11.83
CA ILE A 380 9.61 18.66 12.50
C ILE A 380 9.42 18.61 14.01
N LEU A 381 8.33 19.21 14.53
CA LEU A 381 8.06 19.27 15.97
C LEU A 381 7.97 17.88 16.61
N THR A 382 7.36 16.93 15.92
CA THR A 382 7.24 15.52 16.37
C THR A 382 8.62 14.88 16.53
N ARG A 383 9.48 15.01 15.51
CA ARG A 383 10.84 14.42 15.51
C ARG A 383 11.74 15.10 16.52
N ALA A 384 11.71 16.42 16.61
CA ALA A 384 12.51 17.19 17.55
C ALA A 384 12.18 16.79 19.01
N PHE A 385 10.90 16.71 19.37
CA PHE A 385 10.47 16.22 20.69
C PHE A 385 10.94 14.79 20.95
N LEU A 386 10.61 13.87 20.02
CA LEU A 386 10.91 12.45 20.18
C LEU A 386 12.42 12.21 20.33
N TYR A 387 13.23 12.83 19.48
CA TYR A 387 14.68 12.66 19.50
C TYR A 387 15.29 13.33 20.74
N TYR A 388 14.76 14.48 21.18
CA TYR A 388 15.21 15.09 22.43
C TYR A 388 15.01 14.13 23.61
N PHE A 389 13.80 13.60 23.80
CA PHE A 389 13.50 12.74 24.93
C PHE A 389 14.26 11.43 24.91
N VAL A 390 14.46 10.84 23.71
CA VAL A 390 15.12 9.54 23.57
C VAL A 390 16.65 9.63 23.59
N PHE A 391 17.26 10.68 23.02
CA PHE A 391 18.71 10.73 22.79
C PHE A 391 19.46 11.77 23.63
N SER A 392 18.77 12.65 24.37
CA SER A 392 19.44 13.54 25.30
C SER A 392 20.13 12.74 26.40
N CYS A 393 21.44 12.92 26.52
CA CYS A 393 22.27 12.12 27.42
C CYS A 393 23.29 13.00 28.18
N PRO A 394 23.84 12.48 29.29
CA PRO A 394 24.99 13.10 29.95
C PRO A 394 26.20 13.09 29.02
N ASN A 395 27.15 14.00 29.26
CA ASN A 395 28.35 14.11 28.43
C ASN A 395 29.29 12.91 28.66
N PRO A 396 29.45 11.98 27.69
CA PRO A 396 30.28 10.80 27.88
C PRO A 396 31.78 11.13 27.97
N LYS A 397 32.18 12.37 27.64
CA LYS A 397 33.57 12.86 27.74
C LYS A 397 33.85 13.59 29.05
N ALA A 398 32.88 13.69 29.98
CA ALA A 398 33.10 14.28 31.29
C ALA A 398 34.01 13.39 32.14
N LYS A 399 34.90 13.98 32.95
CA LYS A 399 35.88 13.25 33.77
C LYS A 399 35.24 12.28 34.78
N ASN A 400 34.00 12.55 35.18
CA ASN A 400 33.22 11.81 36.17
C ASN A 400 32.03 11.06 35.55
N TYR A 401 32.02 10.85 34.24
CA TYR A 401 30.96 10.10 33.58
C TYR A 401 31.05 8.61 33.90
N HIS A 402 29.94 8.05 34.37
CA HIS A 402 29.71 6.61 34.48
C HIS A 402 28.59 6.20 33.53
N SER A 403 28.66 4.99 32.99
CA SER A 403 27.64 4.50 32.06
C SER A 403 26.24 4.44 32.69
N ASP A 404 26.16 4.23 34.01
CA ASP A 404 24.90 4.20 34.75
C ASP A 404 24.24 5.60 34.84
N ASP A 405 24.99 6.67 34.56
CA ASP A 405 24.46 8.04 34.48
C ASP A 405 23.42 8.19 33.36
N GLU A 406 23.47 7.33 32.34
CA GLU A 406 22.45 7.30 31.27
C GLU A 406 21.06 7.02 31.86
N LEU A 407 20.96 6.06 32.78
CA LEU A 407 19.69 5.62 33.39
C LEU A 407 19.10 6.65 34.36
N THR A 408 19.94 7.52 34.92
CA THR A 408 19.51 8.54 35.90
C THR A 408 19.25 9.90 35.25
N TYR A 409 19.66 10.11 34.00
CA TYR A 409 19.46 11.38 33.30
C TYR A 409 17.97 11.71 33.11
N LYS A 410 17.55 12.87 33.63
CA LYS A 410 16.16 13.38 33.56
C LYS A 410 16.06 14.45 32.46
N PRO A 411 15.38 14.17 31.33
CA PRO A 411 15.32 15.09 30.20
C PRO A 411 14.22 16.16 30.39
N ILE A 412 13.18 15.85 31.19
CA ILE A 412 11.98 16.68 31.36
C ILE A 412 12.32 18.07 31.89
N SER A 413 13.06 18.17 33.00
CA SER A 413 13.33 19.48 33.62
C SER A 413 14.03 20.43 32.65
N LYS A 414 15.05 19.95 31.93
CA LYS A 414 15.74 20.76 30.93
C LYS A 414 14.86 21.08 29.72
N PHE A 415 14.00 20.15 29.31
CA PHE A 415 13.07 20.40 28.22
C PHE A 415 12.06 21.49 28.59
N ASP A 416 11.41 21.37 29.74
CA ASP A 416 10.40 22.31 30.24
C ASP A 416 11.00 23.71 30.52
N GLU A 417 12.23 23.78 31.00
CA GLU A 417 12.90 25.05 31.29
C GLU A 417 13.50 25.73 30.05
N GLN A 418 14.10 24.97 29.13
CA GLN A 418 14.99 25.54 28.09
C GLN A 418 14.45 25.40 26.67
N VAL A 419 13.56 24.43 26.41
CA VAL A 419 13.11 24.09 25.05
C VAL A 419 11.63 24.45 24.87
N LEU A 420 10.75 23.91 25.72
CA LEU A 420 9.29 24.10 25.61
C LEU A 420 8.86 25.58 25.57
N PRO A 421 9.41 26.50 26.40
CA PRO A 421 8.99 27.91 26.36
C PRO A 421 9.27 28.58 25.02
N LYS A 422 10.34 28.17 24.34
CA LYS A 422 10.73 28.70 23.03
C LYS A 422 9.88 28.10 21.91
N LEU A 423 9.48 26.84 22.05
CA LEU A 423 8.53 26.20 21.14
C LEU A 423 7.10 26.76 21.28
N LYS A 424 6.75 27.27 22.46
CA LYS A 424 5.49 28.00 22.72
C LYS A 424 5.46 29.39 22.10
N GLY A 425 6.61 30.06 22.02
CA GLY A 425 6.73 31.41 21.44
C GLY A 425 6.62 31.43 19.91
N ASP A 426 6.56 32.62 19.33
CA ASP A 426 6.33 32.79 17.88
C ASP A 426 7.61 33.01 17.06
N ASN A 427 8.80 32.90 17.68
CA ASN A 427 10.08 33.14 17.01
C ASN A 427 10.67 31.85 16.40
N ASP A 428 10.38 31.61 15.12
CA ASP A 428 10.88 30.43 14.42
C ASP A 428 12.41 30.40 14.25
N ALA A 429 13.09 31.55 14.15
CA ALA A 429 14.56 31.58 14.08
C ALA A 429 15.23 31.09 15.37
N GLU A 430 14.61 31.38 16.52
CA GLU A 430 15.08 30.84 17.80
C GLU A 430 14.86 29.32 17.88
N LYS A 431 13.74 28.82 17.37
CA LYS A 431 13.44 27.38 17.31
C LYS A 431 14.42 26.65 16.40
N ASP A 432 14.75 27.23 15.25
CA ASP A 432 15.78 26.69 14.34
C ASP A 432 17.15 26.58 15.01
N SER A 433 17.52 27.58 15.82
CA SER A 433 18.76 27.54 16.62
C SER A 433 18.74 26.42 17.67
N ILE A 434 17.59 26.12 18.27
CA ILE A 434 17.44 24.96 19.17
C ILE A 434 17.62 23.65 18.38
N PHE A 435 16.94 23.52 17.24
CA PHE A 435 17.01 22.32 16.40
C PHE A 435 18.43 22.03 15.92
N ARG A 436 19.17 23.06 15.48
CA ARG A 436 20.60 22.92 15.11
C ARG A 436 21.47 22.52 16.30
N ARG A 437 21.30 23.15 17.47
CA ARG A 437 22.05 22.79 18.68
C ARG A 437 21.77 21.38 19.17
N LEU A 438 20.54 20.91 19.00
CA LEU A 438 20.13 19.55 19.33
C LEU A 438 20.88 18.53 18.48
N VAL A 439 20.95 18.74 17.16
CA VAL A 439 21.72 17.88 16.25
C VAL A 439 23.22 17.89 16.56
N ILE A 440 23.81 19.08 16.76
CA ILE A 440 25.22 19.22 17.17
C ILE A 440 25.47 18.48 18.50
N GLY A 441 24.53 18.54 19.43
CA GLY A 441 24.59 17.83 20.71
C GLY A 441 24.66 16.32 20.54
N PHE A 442 23.84 15.75 19.66
CA PHE A 442 23.83 14.31 19.40
C PHE A 442 25.14 13.81 18.78
N GLU A 443 25.72 14.57 17.86
CA GLU A 443 27.04 14.29 17.29
C GLU A 443 28.13 14.37 18.38
N LYS A 444 28.12 15.45 19.16
CA LYS A 444 29.11 15.68 20.22
C LYS A 444 29.12 14.59 21.29
N TYR A 445 27.95 14.06 21.64
CA TYR A 445 27.76 13.06 22.68
C TYR A 445 27.69 11.62 22.14
N GLY A 446 28.03 11.40 20.86
CA GLY A 446 28.21 10.07 20.29
C GLY A 446 26.94 9.22 20.26
N VAL A 447 25.79 9.81 19.97
CA VAL A 447 24.50 9.10 19.93
C VAL A 447 24.51 7.99 18.86
N LYS A 448 25.16 8.22 17.72
CA LYS A 448 25.26 7.24 16.63
C LYS A 448 26.01 5.98 17.07
N GLU A 449 27.08 6.12 17.85
CA GLU A 449 27.82 5.01 18.44
C GLU A 449 26.95 4.21 19.41
N LYS A 450 26.14 4.89 20.23
CA LYS A 450 25.17 4.24 21.14
C LYS A 450 24.13 3.42 20.37
N ILE A 451 23.55 4.01 19.31
CA ILE A 451 22.61 3.33 18.41
C ILE A 451 23.26 2.11 17.76
N ASN A 452 24.49 2.24 17.26
CA ASN A 452 25.23 1.15 16.63
C ASN A 452 25.49 0.00 17.60
N ARG A 453 25.82 0.31 18.86
CA ARG A 453 26.03 -0.71 19.90
C ARG A 453 24.73 -1.42 20.28
N LEU A 454 23.65 -0.67 20.48
CA LEU A 454 22.32 -1.23 20.73
C LEU A 454 21.85 -2.11 19.56
N ARG A 455 22.05 -1.65 18.32
CA ARG A 455 21.81 -2.43 17.09
C ARG A 455 22.57 -3.75 17.10
N GLY A 456 23.85 -3.72 17.50
CA GLY A 456 24.69 -4.91 17.63
C GLY A 456 24.15 -5.89 18.68
N LEU A 457 23.81 -5.40 19.88
CA LEU A 457 23.22 -6.22 20.95
C LEU A 457 21.95 -6.93 20.48
N LEU A 458 21.00 -6.19 19.94
CA LEU A 458 19.70 -6.73 19.51
C LEU A 458 19.86 -7.72 18.35
N ARG A 459 20.70 -7.43 17.36
CA ARG A 459 21.01 -8.38 16.28
C ARG A 459 21.60 -9.67 16.82
N ASN A 460 22.61 -9.56 17.68
CA ASN A 460 23.26 -10.73 18.27
C ASN A 460 22.29 -11.57 19.13
N PHE A 461 21.32 -10.94 19.79
CA PHE A 461 20.29 -11.66 20.54
C PHE A 461 19.27 -12.32 19.62
N LEU A 462 18.76 -11.60 18.62
CA LEU A 462 17.75 -12.10 17.69
C LEU A 462 18.28 -13.24 16.80
N ASP A 463 19.58 -13.21 16.46
CA ASP A 463 20.33 -14.27 15.74
C ASP A 463 20.52 -15.56 16.58
N ARG A 464 20.15 -15.58 17.88
CA ARG A 464 20.30 -16.77 18.75
C ARG A 464 19.27 -17.85 18.42
N GLY A 465 19.74 -19.10 18.45
CA GLY A 465 18.89 -20.29 18.28
C GLY A 465 17.92 -20.55 19.43
N LYS A 466 18.19 -20.07 20.66
CA LYS A 466 17.31 -20.27 21.83
C LYS A 466 15.89 -19.72 21.53
N LYS A 467 14.85 -20.50 21.83
CA LYS A 467 13.45 -20.06 21.73
C LYS A 467 13.18 -19.05 22.84
N LEU A 468 12.53 -17.94 22.51
CA LEU A 468 12.04 -16.98 23.49
C LEU A 468 10.80 -17.58 24.18
N PRO A 469 10.67 -17.46 25.51
CA PRO A 469 9.46 -17.92 26.19
C PRO A 469 8.24 -17.08 25.78
N ASN A 470 7.04 -17.65 25.88
CA ASN A 470 5.82 -16.88 25.63
C ASN A 470 5.66 -15.77 26.67
N CYS A 471 5.20 -14.60 26.24
CA CYS A 471 4.87 -13.46 27.09
C CYS A 471 3.40 -13.12 26.93
N ILE A 472 2.68 -12.96 28.04
CA ILE A 472 1.29 -12.52 28.06
C ILE A 472 1.19 -11.41 29.09
N GLU A 473 0.71 -10.25 28.65
CA GLU A 473 0.56 -9.04 29.45
C GLU A 473 -0.90 -8.56 29.39
N HIS A 474 -1.51 -8.36 30.55
CA HIS A 474 -2.88 -7.85 30.65
C HIS A 474 -2.89 -6.33 30.81
N ARG A 475 -3.81 -5.66 30.12
CA ARG A 475 -3.98 -4.21 30.12
C ARG A 475 -5.46 -3.85 30.18
N GLN A 476 -5.75 -2.63 30.63
CA GLN A 476 -7.08 -2.04 30.61
C GLN A 476 -7.08 -0.78 29.74
N ILE A 477 -7.95 -0.75 28.74
CA ILE A 477 -8.20 0.44 27.92
C ILE A 477 -9.15 1.34 28.71
N CYS A 478 -8.68 2.52 29.12
CA CYS A 478 -9.45 3.44 29.94
C CYS A 478 -9.85 4.69 29.16
N ILE A 479 -11.12 5.11 29.30
CA ILE A 479 -11.59 6.42 28.86
C ILE A 479 -11.56 7.38 30.05
N ASN A 480 -10.76 8.44 29.97
CA ASN A 480 -10.58 9.40 31.07
C ASN A 480 -11.86 10.23 31.35
N LYS A 481 -12.21 10.42 32.63
CA LYS A 481 -13.32 11.28 33.09
C LYS A 481 -13.24 12.72 32.59
N ARG A 482 -12.04 13.24 32.31
CA ARG A 482 -11.82 14.59 31.74
C ARG A 482 -12.48 14.81 30.37
N ILE A 483 -12.94 13.77 29.70
CA ILE A 483 -13.71 13.93 28.46
C ILE A 483 -15.12 14.51 28.72
N LEU A 484 -15.62 14.35 29.95
CA LEU A 484 -16.95 14.79 30.37
C LEU A 484 -16.91 16.25 30.84
N LYS A 485 -17.97 16.98 30.51
CA LYS A 485 -18.24 18.29 31.13
C LYS A 485 -18.80 18.10 32.54
N THR A 486 -18.52 19.06 33.39
CA THR A 486 -18.98 19.08 34.80
C THR A 486 -19.88 20.28 35.08
N ASP A 487 -20.06 21.22 34.15
CA ASP A 487 -20.91 22.38 34.34
C ASP A 487 -22.39 22.04 34.15
N THR A 488 -23.20 22.38 35.15
CA THR A 488 -24.63 22.04 35.24
C THR A 488 -25.42 22.57 34.03
N GLU A 489 -25.10 23.77 33.55
CA GLU A 489 -25.76 24.40 32.39
C GLU A 489 -25.56 23.59 31.10
N SER A 490 -24.34 23.13 30.78
CA SER A 490 -24.11 22.27 29.61
C SER A 490 -24.86 20.94 29.72
N LEU A 491 -24.95 20.37 30.92
CA LEU A 491 -25.62 19.09 31.14
C LEU A 491 -27.13 19.17 30.91
N PHE A 492 -27.80 20.23 31.39
CA PHE A 492 -29.21 20.51 31.09
C PHE A 492 -29.47 20.80 29.59
N GLN A 493 -28.45 21.29 28.87
CA GLN A 493 -28.52 21.44 27.41
C GLN A 493 -28.21 20.14 26.65
N GLY A 494 -27.98 19.02 27.36
CA GLY A 494 -27.65 17.72 26.78
C GLY A 494 -26.24 17.64 26.17
N SER A 495 -25.31 18.48 26.65
CA SER A 495 -23.90 18.49 26.23
C SER A 495 -23.01 17.80 27.26
N PHE A 496 -22.85 16.48 27.15
CA PHE A 496 -22.10 15.66 28.12
C PHE A 496 -20.57 15.68 27.92
N PHE A 497 -20.09 16.00 26.72
CA PHE A 497 -18.66 15.94 26.36
C PHE A 497 -18.11 17.32 25.96
N HIS A 498 -16.78 17.46 25.99
CA HIS A 498 -16.11 18.64 25.43
C HIS A 498 -16.41 18.83 23.93
N ASN A 499 -16.50 20.10 23.50
CA ASN A 499 -16.83 20.47 22.12
C ASN A 499 -15.85 19.91 21.08
N ASP A 500 -14.61 19.60 21.49
CA ASP A 500 -13.60 18.91 20.67
C ASP A 500 -14.16 17.66 19.97
N LEU A 501 -15.09 16.95 20.62
CA LEU A 501 -15.66 15.73 20.06
C LEU A 501 -16.49 16.03 18.81
N LYS A 502 -17.28 17.12 18.83
CA LYS A 502 -18.09 17.59 17.70
C LYS A 502 -17.24 18.22 16.58
N GLU A 503 -16.21 18.98 16.94
CA GLU A 503 -15.37 19.71 15.97
C GLU A 503 -14.30 18.81 15.32
N ASN A 504 -13.66 17.96 16.11
CA ASN A 504 -12.62 17.03 15.66
C ASN A 504 -12.45 15.88 16.65
N TYR A 505 -13.34 14.88 16.58
CA TYR A 505 -13.36 13.72 17.48
C TYR A 505 -12.00 13.00 17.62
N LYS A 506 -11.12 13.04 16.61
CA LYS A 506 -9.77 12.43 16.69
C LYS A 506 -8.84 13.11 17.69
N LYS A 507 -9.07 14.38 18.07
CA LYS A 507 -8.33 15.02 19.17
C LYS A 507 -8.58 14.33 20.50
N CYS A 508 -9.77 13.75 20.68
CA CYS A 508 -10.17 13.07 21.90
C CYS A 508 -9.40 11.74 22.16
N LEU A 509 -8.53 11.31 21.24
CA LEU A 509 -7.57 10.21 21.48
C LEU A 509 -6.63 10.48 22.67
N ARG A 510 -6.45 11.75 23.05
CA ARG A 510 -5.71 12.12 24.26
C ARG A 510 -6.38 11.63 25.55
N TYR A 511 -7.70 11.38 25.53
CA TYR A 511 -8.45 10.88 26.69
C TYR A 511 -8.50 9.35 26.78
N ILE A 512 -7.98 8.64 25.78
CA ILE A 512 -7.87 7.17 25.80
C ILE A 512 -6.44 6.79 26.17
N PHE A 513 -6.30 6.06 27.28
CA PHE A 513 -5.01 5.64 27.82
C PHE A 513 -5.06 4.18 28.28
N LEU A 514 -3.87 3.58 28.43
CA LEU A 514 -3.72 2.19 28.84
C LEU A 514 -3.11 2.13 30.24
N VAL A 515 -3.57 1.21 31.06
CA VAL A 515 -3.01 0.91 32.38
C VAL A 515 -2.85 -0.59 32.58
N GLU A 516 -2.04 -0.98 33.56
CA GLU A 516 -1.99 -2.34 34.08
C GLU A 516 -3.34 -2.73 34.70
N GLU A 517 -3.56 -4.03 34.87
CA GLU A 517 -4.83 -4.58 35.33
C GLU A 517 -5.23 -4.06 36.73
N GLY A 518 -6.45 -3.56 36.85
CA GLY A 518 -7.01 -3.04 38.10
C GLY A 518 -8.09 -1.99 37.89
N THR A 519 -8.81 -1.65 38.96
CA THR A 519 -9.85 -0.60 38.92
C THR A 519 -9.21 0.79 38.93
N ASN A 520 -9.34 1.50 37.81
CA ASN A 520 -8.94 2.90 37.72
C ASN A 520 -10.09 3.87 38.07
N ASN A 521 -9.98 4.57 39.20
CA ASN A 521 -10.98 5.57 39.63
C ASN A 521 -11.09 6.78 38.70
N ARG A 522 -10.17 6.96 37.75
CA ARG A 522 -10.10 8.09 36.81
C ARG A 522 -10.81 7.81 35.49
N SER A 523 -11.24 6.58 35.25
CA SER A 523 -11.93 6.21 34.00
C SER A 523 -13.44 6.26 34.13
N VAL A 524 -14.12 6.63 33.05
CA VAL A 524 -15.58 6.50 32.87
C VAL A 524 -15.94 5.07 32.45
N CYS A 525 -15.12 4.48 31.59
CA CYS A 525 -15.32 3.15 31.02
C CYS A 525 -13.96 2.46 30.85
N GLN A 526 -13.95 1.14 30.98
CA GLN A 526 -12.75 0.30 30.86
C GLN A 526 -13.05 -0.92 29.98
N LEU A 527 -12.14 -1.28 29.08
CA LEU A 527 -12.20 -2.53 28.33
C LEU A 527 -10.95 -3.37 28.63
N PRO A 528 -11.09 -4.66 28.97
CA PRO A 528 -9.95 -5.55 29.17
C PRO A 528 -9.25 -5.83 27.84
N ALA A 529 -7.93 -5.87 27.87
CA ALA A 529 -7.10 -6.26 26.74
C ALA A 529 -5.94 -7.15 27.17
N SER A 530 -5.46 -8.00 26.26
CA SER A 530 -4.25 -8.79 26.46
C SER A 530 -3.32 -8.67 25.25
N ILE A 531 -2.02 -8.67 25.54
CA ILE A 531 -0.93 -8.61 24.56
C ILE A 531 -0.10 -9.88 24.75
N LYS A 532 -0.13 -10.76 23.76
CA LYS A 532 0.60 -12.03 23.74
C LYS A 532 1.69 -12.02 22.68
N ILE A 533 2.90 -12.40 23.04
CA ILE A 533 4.06 -12.51 22.15
C ILE A 533 4.55 -13.95 22.16
N GLU A 534 4.72 -14.52 20.96
CA GLU A 534 5.14 -15.92 20.77
C GLU A 534 6.33 -16.01 19.81
N ASP A 535 7.21 -17.00 20.05
CA ASP A 535 8.37 -17.29 19.20
C ASP A 535 8.14 -18.57 18.40
N VAL A 536 7.69 -18.40 17.16
CA VAL A 536 7.37 -19.47 16.22
C VAL A 536 8.61 -19.84 15.41
N ARG A 537 8.91 -21.14 15.32
CA ARG A 537 10.10 -21.68 14.67
C ARG A 537 9.73 -22.62 13.53
N TYR A 538 10.45 -22.45 12.41
CA TYR A 538 10.27 -23.24 11.20
C TYR A 538 11.46 -24.16 11.00
N PHE A 539 11.20 -25.42 10.73
CA PHE A 539 12.19 -26.46 10.51
C PHE A 539 12.07 -27.00 9.09
N GLU A 540 13.11 -27.67 8.61
CA GLU A 540 13.11 -28.31 7.30
C GLU A 540 12.15 -29.51 7.33
N GLY A 541 11.21 -29.53 6.38
CA GLY A 541 10.34 -30.68 6.13
C GLY A 541 11.02 -31.73 5.26
N SER A 542 10.33 -32.84 5.00
CA SER A 542 10.85 -33.92 4.15
C SER A 542 10.67 -33.68 2.66
N ASP A 543 9.66 -32.91 2.26
CA ASP A 543 9.34 -32.70 0.85
C ASP A 543 10.24 -31.64 0.19
N ARG A 544 10.86 -32.02 -0.93
CA ARG A 544 11.73 -31.17 -1.75
C ARG A 544 11.52 -31.49 -3.21
N GLN A 545 11.15 -30.47 -3.98
CA GLN A 545 10.83 -30.62 -5.40
C GLN A 545 11.73 -29.75 -6.27
N ASN A 546 12.10 -30.27 -7.44
CA ASN A 546 12.89 -29.58 -8.45
C ASN A 546 12.09 -29.45 -9.75
N PHE A 547 12.20 -28.31 -10.40
CA PHE A 547 11.52 -28.03 -11.66
C PHE A 547 12.32 -27.05 -12.50
N GLN A 548 11.90 -26.93 -13.75
CA GLN A 548 12.51 -26.04 -14.71
C GLN A 548 11.46 -25.21 -15.44
N TRP A 549 11.86 -24.07 -15.99
CA TRP A 549 11.00 -23.33 -16.92
C TRP A 549 11.76 -22.67 -18.06
N GLU A 550 11.01 -22.37 -19.12
CA GLU A 550 11.46 -21.67 -20.33
C GLU A 550 10.37 -20.72 -20.84
N TYR A 551 10.76 -19.74 -21.66
CA TYR A 551 9.81 -18.85 -22.33
C TYR A 551 9.11 -19.56 -23.50
N ASP A 552 7.81 -19.32 -23.65
CA ASP A 552 7.02 -19.77 -24.80
C ASP A 552 6.69 -18.58 -25.71
N VAL A 553 7.69 -18.17 -26.51
CA VAL A 553 7.64 -16.93 -27.34
C VAL A 553 7.46 -17.18 -28.83
N LYS A 554 7.32 -18.44 -29.25
CA LYS A 554 7.14 -18.79 -30.67
C LYS A 554 5.85 -18.15 -31.19
N GLY A 555 5.95 -17.46 -32.33
CA GLY A 555 4.82 -16.77 -32.96
C GLY A 555 4.51 -15.39 -32.38
N ILE A 556 5.12 -15.00 -31.25
CA ILE A 556 4.90 -13.67 -30.68
C ILE A 556 5.63 -12.62 -31.52
N LYS A 557 4.89 -11.61 -31.98
CA LYS A 557 5.39 -10.41 -32.62
C LYS A 557 5.53 -9.28 -31.60
N ALA A 558 6.28 -8.22 -31.94
CA ALA A 558 6.50 -7.08 -31.06
C ALA A 558 6.36 -5.73 -31.78
N LEU A 559 5.69 -4.79 -31.13
CA LEU A 559 5.64 -3.37 -31.49
C LEU A 559 6.18 -2.53 -30.32
N PRO A 560 7.48 -2.21 -30.30
CA PRO A 560 8.05 -1.46 -29.20
C PRO A 560 7.59 0.00 -29.17
N VAL A 561 7.37 0.53 -27.97
CA VAL A 561 7.01 1.93 -27.74
C VAL A 561 8.05 2.56 -26.82
N MET A 562 8.59 3.70 -27.19
CA MET A 562 9.62 4.42 -26.45
C MET A 562 9.12 5.76 -25.94
N TRP A 563 9.49 6.09 -24.70
CA TRP A 563 9.22 7.40 -24.08
C TRP A 563 10.54 8.02 -23.65
N ILE A 564 10.92 9.14 -24.24
CA ILE A 564 12.22 9.77 -23.96
C ILE A 564 12.08 11.27 -23.66
N PRO A 565 12.78 11.79 -22.64
CA PRO A 565 13.00 13.21 -22.50
C PRO A 565 13.75 13.79 -23.71
N ASP A 566 13.37 14.98 -24.15
CA ASP A 566 14.09 15.72 -25.21
C ASP A 566 15.32 16.44 -24.64
N THR A 567 16.26 15.66 -24.11
CA THR A 567 17.53 16.14 -23.55
C THR A 567 18.70 15.53 -24.30
N ASP A 568 19.85 16.21 -24.32
CA ASP A 568 21.01 15.75 -25.07
C ASP A 568 21.52 14.39 -24.57
N THR A 569 21.48 14.15 -23.26
CA THR A 569 21.88 12.86 -22.67
C THR A 569 20.96 11.73 -23.13
N CYS A 570 19.64 11.92 -23.04
CA CYS A 570 18.66 10.93 -23.46
C CYS A 570 18.71 10.69 -24.96
N ARG A 571 18.78 11.75 -25.78
CA ARG A 571 18.90 11.67 -27.25
C ARG A 571 20.14 10.88 -27.68
N ARG A 572 21.29 11.13 -27.05
CA ARG A 572 22.53 10.38 -27.32
C ARG A 572 22.37 8.89 -27.01
N ILE A 573 21.87 8.56 -25.81
CA ILE A 573 21.72 7.17 -25.37
C ILE A 573 20.67 6.42 -26.19
N TYR A 574 19.55 7.09 -26.49
CA TYR A 574 18.54 6.64 -27.43
C TYR A 574 19.17 6.29 -28.79
N HIS A 575 19.99 7.17 -29.34
CA HIS A 575 20.63 6.95 -30.64
C HIS A 575 21.61 5.76 -30.61
N GLU A 576 22.50 5.72 -29.62
CA GLU A 576 23.51 4.66 -29.45
C GLU A 576 22.90 3.28 -29.16
N SER A 577 21.87 3.23 -28.32
CA SER A 577 21.33 1.96 -27.80
C SER A 577 20.19 1.40 -28.65
N PHE A 578 19.46 2.26 -29.37
CA PHE A 578 18.26 1.85 -30.11
C PHE A 578 18.34 2.13 -31.62
N VAL A 579 18.68 3.36 -32.03
CA VAL A 579 18.70 3.76 -33.45
C VAL A 579 19.80 3.05 -34.22
N GLN A 580 21.04 3.07 -33.73
CA GLN A 580 22.18 2.42 -34.40
C GLN A 580 22.04 0.89 -34.48
N LYS A 581 21.20 0.30 -33.62
CA LYS A 581 20.85 -1.13 -33.64
C LYS A 581 19.75 -1.45 -34.64
N GLY A 582 19.15 -0.44 -35.26
CA GLY A 582 18.15 -0.60 -36.31
C GLY A 582 16.79 -1.05 -35.81
N TYR A 583 16.47 -0.88 -34.51
CA TYR A 583 15.16 -1.21 -33.97
C TYR A 583 14.06 -0.33 -34.60
N LYS A 584 12.88 -0.93 -34.76
CA LYS A 584 11.64 -0.26 -35.17
C LYS A 584 10.78 -0.01 -33.94
N PHE A 585 10.15 1.16 -33.84
CA PHE A 585 9.33 1.52 -32.68
C PHE A 585 8.51 2.81 -32.89
N ILE A 586 7.52 2.99 -32.03
CA ILE A 586 6.81 4.26 -31.83
C ILE A 586 7.56 5.09 -30.77
N LEU A 587 7.69 6.40 -30.96
CA LEU A 587 8.45 7.28 -30.08
C LEU A 587 7.59 8.47 -29.58
N PHE A 588 7.43 8.56 -28.27
CA PHE A 588 6.92 9.74 -27.57
C PHE A 588 8.08 10.53 -26.96
N SER A 589 8.30 11.74 -27.46
CA SER A 589 9.24 12.70 -26.86
C SER A 589 8.51 13.68 -25.95
N TYR A 590 9.17 14.13 -24.88
CA TYR A 590 8.60 15.10 -23.95
C TYR A 590 9.64 15.98 -23.27
N ASN A 591 9.23 17.14 -22.76
CA ASN A 591 10.08 17.98 -21.92
C ASN A 591 9.97 17.53 -20.45
N ASN A 592 11.05 16.97 -19.89
CA ASN A 592 11.05 16.48 -18.51
C ASN A 592 10.96 17.60 -17.45
N GLN A 593 11.20 18.86 -17.82
CA GLN A 593 11.13 20.01 -16.92
C GLN A 593 9.76 20.69 -16.90
N ARG A 594 8.83 20.32 -17.80
CA ARG A 594 7.54 21.01 -17.99
C ARG A 594 6.66 21.09 -16.74
N LEU A 595 6.78 20.11 -15.84
CA LEU A 595 5.97 20.00 -14.61
C LEU A 595 6.78 20.30 -13.34
N ASN A 596 7.95 20.93 -13.45
CA ASN A 596 8.70 21.43 -12.28
C ASN A 596 7.94 22.61 -11.63
N SER A 597 8.26 22.98 -10.40
CA SER A 597 7.69 24.18 -9.77
C SER A 597 8.63 25.38 -9.87
N GLY A 598 8.10 26.61 -9.86
CA GLY A 598 8.87 27.87 -9.92
C GLY A 598 8.13 29.02 -10.62
N GLU A 599 8.70 30.24 -10.62
CA GLU A 599 8.06 31.49 -11.09
C GLU A 599 7.72 31.55 -12.60
N ASN A 600 8.14 30.58 -13.40
CA ASN A 600 7.82 30.48 -14.84
C ASN A 600 7.28 29.09 -15.24
N GLN A 601 6.71 28.35 -14.29
CA GLN A 601 6.24 26.98 -14.49
C GLN A 601 4.71 26.87 -14.48
N LEU A 602 4.19 25.74 -14.97
CA LEU A 602 2.75 25.49 -15.02
C LEU A 602 2.14 25.50 -13.61
N ASN A 603 1.12 26.33 -13.39
CA ASN A 603 0.35 26.31 -12.15
C ASN A 603 -0.50 25.02 -12.04
N THR A 604 -1.17 24.79 -10.92
CA THR A 604 -1.97 23.57 -10.67
C THR A 604 -3.00 23.28 -11.77
N THR A 605 -3.72 24.30 -12.24
CA THR A 605 -4.71 24.18 -13.32
C THR A 605 -4.04 23.80 -14.63
N GLN A 606 -3.00 24.53 -15.02
CA GLN A 606 -2.28 24.28 -16.28
C GLN A 606 -1.62 22.91 -16.28
N ALA A 607 -1.06 22.49 -15.14
CA ALA A 607 -0.47 21.18 -14.95
C ALA A 607 -1.52 20.05 -15.02
N PHE A 608 -2.76 20.28 -14.56
CA PHE A 608 -3.86 19.34 -14.76
C PHE A 608 -4.23 19.22 -16.24
N VAL A 609 -4.41 20.34 -16.94
CA VAL A 609 -4.74 20.37 -18.38
C VAL A 609 -3.67 19.62 -19.18
N TYR A 610 -2.39 19.92 -18.94
CA TYR A 610 -1.28 19.23 -19.57
C TYR A 610 -1.34 17.71 -19.38
N ARG A 611 -1.56 17.25 -18.13
CA ARG A 611 -1.66 15.81 -17.83
C ARG A 611 -2.88 15.18 -18.48
N PHE A 612 -4.04 15.86 -18.46
CA PHE A 612 -5.27 15.40 -19.09
C PHE A 612 -5.08 15.20 -20.60
N THR A 613 -4.52 16.18 -21.29
CA THR A 613 -4.24 16.08 -22.74
C THR A 613 -3.29 14.93 -23.05
N TRP A 614 -2.24 14.75 -22.25
CA TRP A 614 -1.33 13.60 -22.39
C TRP A 614 -2.03 12.26 -22.21
N ILE A 615 -2.87 12.12 -21.18
CA ILE A 615 -3.65 10.90 -20.91
C ILE A 615 -4.52 10.56 -22.12
N LEU A 616 -5.30 11.52 -22.61
CA LEU A 616 -6.24 11.29 -23.70
C LEU A 616 -5.53 10.99 -25.02
N LEU A 617 -4.63 11.87 -25.46
CA LEU A 617 -4.01 11.75 -26.79
C LEU A 617 -3.09 10.53 -26.88
N SER A 618 -2.35 10.18 -25.81
CA SER A 618 -1.48 9.00 -25.85
C SER A 618 -2.27 7.70 -25.90
N TYR A 619 -3.41 7.62 -25.19
CA TYR A 619 -4.32 6.50 -25.29
C TYR A 619 -4.88 6.37 -26.71
N LEU A 620 -5.48 7.43 -27.25
CA LEU A 620 -6.09 7.39 -28.58
C LEU A 620 -5.08 7.09 -29.69
N CYS A 621 -3.89 7.72 -29.68
CA CYS A 621 -2.85 7.44 -30.67
C CYS A 621 -2.43 5.96 -30.64
N LEU A 622 -2.20 5.39 -29.45
CA LEU A 622 -1.84 3.98 -29.34
C LEU A 622 -3.01 3.06 -29.71
N HIS A 623 -4.24 3.40 -29.33
CA HIS A 623 -5.44 2.64 -29.69
C HIS A 623 -5.59 2.57 -31.21
N ILE A 624 -5.55 3.72 -31.92
CA ILE A 624 -5.62 3.79 -33.40
C ILE A 624 -4.56 2.89 -34.04
N LEU A 625 -3.30 3.01 -33.59
CA LEU A 625 -2.19 2.24 -34.15
C LEU A 625 -2.31 0.74 -33.87
N LEU A 626 -2.83 0.35 -32.71
CA LEU A 626 -2.95 -1.06 -32.34
C LEU A 626 -4.14 -1.74 -33.02
N GLU A 627 -5.25 -1.04 -33.24
CA GLU A 627 -6.41 -1.59 -33.95
C GLU A 627 -6.12 -1.94 -35.42
N GLN A 628 -5.10 -1.32 -36.02
CA GLN A 628 -4.63 -1.63 -37.38
C GLN A 628 -3.90 -2.99 -37.48
N TYR A 629 -3.62 -3.65 -36.35
CA TYR A 629 -2.91 -4.92 -36.38
C TYR A 629 -3.79 -6.05 -36.93
N SER A 630 -3.40 -6.59 -38.08
CA SER A 630 -4.12 -7.63 -38.81
C SER A 630 -3.99 -9.06 -38.23
N GLY A 631 -3.13 -9.25 -37.23
CA GLY A 631 -2.86 -10.56 -36.62
C GLY A 631 -3.75 -10.89 -35.42
N THR A 632 -3.48 -12.02 -34.76
CA THR A 632 -4.19 -12.37 -33.52
C THR A 632 -3.70 -11.48 -32.37
N GLU A 633 -4.58 -10.71 -31.74
CA GLU A 633 -4.22 -9.69 -30.72
C GLU A 633 -3.27 -10.23 -29.63
N LYS A 634 -3.50 -11.46 -29.15
CA LYS A 634 -2.70 -12.12 -28.12
C LYS A 634 -1.33 -12.62 -28.61
N GLU A 635 -1.02 -12.48 -29.89
CA GLU A 635 0.31 -12.74 -30.46
C GLU A 635 1.15 -11.47 -30.55
N LEU A 636 0.59 -10.29 -30.27
CA LEU A 636 1.32 -9.03 -30.26
C LEU A 636 1.76 -8.64 -28.84
N PHE A 637 3.06 -8.37 -28.69
CA PHE A 637 3.68 -7.81 -27.50
C PHE A 637 4.09 -6.35 -27.69
N ILE A 638 3.70 -5.48 -26.75
CA ILE A 638 3.96 -4.05 -26.78
C ILE A 638 4.90 -3.70 -25.61
N PRO A 639 6.23 -3.80 -25.79
CA PRO A 639 7.18 -3.36 -24.78
C PRO A 639 7.26 -1.84 -24.73
N MET A 640 6.80 -1.23 -23.64
CA MET A 640 6.91 0.22 -23.41
C MET A 640 8.18 0.54 -22.60
N VAL A 641 9.21 1.06 -23.27
CA VAL A 641 10.50 1.42 -22.67
C VAL A 641 10.57 2.93 -22.41
N ARG A 642 10.97 3.32 -21.20
CA ARG A 642 11.14 4.73 -20.82
C ARG A 642 12.59 5.03 -20.45
N LEU A 643 13.10 6.19 -20.87
CA LEU A 643 14.35 6.74 -20.36
C LEU A 643 14.07 7.84 -19.34
N HIS A 644 14.91 7.95 -18.32
CA HIS A 644 14.77 8.91 -17.23
C HIS A 644 16.12 9.54 -16.86
N GLU A 645 16.17 10.85 -16.71
CA GLU A 645 17.34 11.56 -16.17
C GLU A 645 17.24 11.77 -14.66
N GLY A 646 16.02 11.85 -14.12
CA GLY A 646 15.80 11.98 -12.68
C GLY A 646 16.44 10.83 -11.90
N THR A 647 16.65 11.04 -10.61
CA THR A 647 17.11 9.97 -9.69
C THR A 647 15.91 9.22 -9.10
N HIS A 648 16.15 8.09 -8.40
CA HIS A 648 15.05 7.37 -7.74
C HIS A 648 14.43 8.21 -6.62
N GLU A 649 15.29 8.95 -5.95
CA GLU A 649 15.00 9.85 -4.83
C GLU A 649 14.29 11.12 -5.30
N ASN A 650 14.81 11.74 -6.36
CA ASN A 650 14.32 12.98 -6.92
C ASN A 650 14.04 12.78 -8.42
N PRO A 651 12.93 12.11 -8.80
CA PRO A 651 12.50 12.04 -10.19
C PRO A 651 11.90 13.38 -10.62
N PHE A 652 12.08 13.76 -11.89
CA PHE A 652 11.34 14.89 -12.43
C PHE A 652 9.82 14.60 -12.40
N PRO A 653 8.96 15.58 -12.07
CA PRO A 653 7.52 15.35 -11.99
C PRO A 653 6.89 14.83 -13.30
N ALA A 654 7.37 15.30 -14.46
CA ALA A 654 6.94 14.80 -15.77
C ALA A 654 7.35 13.35 -16.01
N GLU A 655 8.58 12.97 -15.66
CA GLU A 655 9.04 11.58 -15.75
C GLU A 655 8.21 10.65 -14.86
N LYS A 656 7.88 11.08 -13.63
CA LYS A 656 7.04 10.32 -12.71
C LYS A 656 5.62 10.15 -13.25
N PHE A 657 5.02 11.24 -13.75
CA PHE A 657 3.70 11.20 -14.37
C PHE A 657 3.66 10.25 -15.57
N LEU A 658 4.60 10.36 -16.51
CA LEU A 658 4.63 9.50 -17.70
C LEU A 658 4.98 8.04 -17.36
N ALA A 659 5.78 7.80 -16.32
CA ALA A 659 5.99 6.45 -15.81
C ALA A 659 4.69 5.81 -15.29
N ASN A 660 3.85 6.58 -14.60
CA ASN A 660 2.54 6.13 -14.15
C ASN A 660 1.57 5.94 -15.32
N LEU A 661 1.52 6.90 -16.26
CA LEU A 661 0.67 6.83 -17.45
C LEU A 661 0.99 5.59 -18.30
N ALA A 662 2.26 5.35 -18.61
CA ALA A 662 2.65 4.16 -19.38
C ALA A 662 2.34 2.84 -18.65
N LYS A 663 2.34 2.81 -17.31
CA LYS A 663 1.83 1.65 -16.55
C LYS A 663 0.31 1.50 -16.72
N THR A 664 -0.45 2.60 -16.61
CA THR A 664 -1.91 2.62 -16.84
C THR A 664 -2.28 2.16 -18.25
N LEU A 665 -1.62 2.71 -19.28
CA LEU A 665 -1.82 2.31 -20.67
C LEU A 665 -1.47 0.84 -20.87
N SER A 666 -0.35 0.37 -20.31
CA SER A 666 0.01 -1.04 -20.41
C SER A 666 -1.02 -1.96 -19.77
N PHE A 667 -1.68 -1.54 -18.69
CA PHE A 667 -2.77 -2.31 -18.10
C PHE A 667 -4.00 -2.33 -18.99
N ILE A 668 -4.43 -1.19 -19.54
CA ILE A 668 -5.62 -1.12 -20.41
C ILE A 668 -5.42 -1.95 -21.68
N PHE A 669 -4.30 -1.79 -22.37
CA PHE A 669 -4.02 -2.53 -23.60
C PHE A 669 -3.81 -4.04 -23.38
N ASN A 670 -3.53 -4.49 -22.15
CA ASN A 670 -3.51 -5.93 -21.83
C ASN A 670 -4.89 -6.61 -21.96
N LYS A 671 -5.98 -5.84 -22.09
CA LYS A 671 -7.32 -6.39 -22.37
C LYS A 671 -7.31 -7.18 -23.69
N LYS A 672 -6.74 -6.58 -24.75
CA LYS A 672 -6.62 -7.18 -26.09
C LYS A 672 -5.22 -7.77 -26.36
N TYR A 673 -4.14 -7.06 -26.04
CA TYR A 673 -2.76 -7.40 -26.40
C TYR A 673 -1.94 -7.94 -25.22
N ARG A 674 -0.63 -8.21 -25.42
CA ARG A 674 0.34 -8.31 -24.31
C ARG A 674 1.08 -6.99 -24.19
N CYS A 675 1.08 -6.37 -23.03
CA CYS A 675 1.73 -5.08 -22.84
C CYS A 675 2.40 -5.02 -21.48
N ASN A 676 3.55 -4.36 -21.42
CA ASN A 676 4.18 -4.05 -20.13
C ASN A 676 5.09 -2.84 -20.29
N SER A 677 5.44 -2.20 -19.17
CA SER A 677 6.24 -0.98 -19.20
C SER A 677 7.38 -0.96 -18.18
N GLN A 678 8.56 -0.53 -18.62
CA GLN A 678 9.75 -0.43 -17.78
C GLN A 678 10.55 0.83 -18.06
N GLY A 679 11.08 1.44 -16.99
CA GLY A 679 11.97 2.61 -17.07
C GLY A 679 13.43 2.28 -16.78
N PHE A 680 14.34 2.95 -17.50
CA PHE A 680 15.78 2.92 -17.27
C PHE A 680 16.29 4.32 -16.98
N ARG A 681 16.99 4.48 -15.84
CA ARG A 681 17.65 5.74 -15.49
C ARG A 681 18.99 5.83 -16.22
N VAL A 682 19.23 6.97 -16.84
CA VAL A 682 20.35 7.16 -17.78
C VAL A 682 21.27 8.33 -17.43
N ASN A 683 21.00 9.05 -16.33
CA ASN A 683 21.93 10.06 -15.80
C ASN A 683 23.31 9.49 -15.44
N LYS A 684 23.37 8.20 -15.12
CA LYS A 684 24.58 7.39 -15.03
C LYS A 684 24.39 6.16 -15.91
N PRO A 685 25.46 5.67 -16.57
CA PRO A 685 25.37 4.45 -17.36
C PRO A 685 24.79 3.29 -16.53
N PRO A 686 23.66 2.70 -16.95
CA PRO A 686 23.06 1.61 -16.20
C PRO A 686 23.98 0.38 -16.24
N THR A 687 24.17 -0.25 -15.08
CA THR A 687 24.97 -1.50 -15.00
C THR A 687 24.25 -2.64 -15.73
N SER A 688 25.00 -3.65 -16.18
CA SER A 688 24.44 -4.88 -16.79
C SER A 688 23.38 -5.53 -15.89
N PHE A 689 23.60 -5.48 -14.58
CA PHE A 689 22.65 -5.94 -13.57
C PHE A 689 21.32 -5.17 -13.60
N ASN A 690 21.38 -3.84 -13.67
CA ASN A 690 20.17 -3.00 -13.73
C ASN A 690 19.43 -3.23 -15.05
N ILE A 691 20.17 -3.38 -16.16
CA ILE A 691 19.62 -3.67 -17.48
C ILE A 691 18.89 -5.01 -17.47
N ARG A 692 19.55 -6.10 -17.06
CA ARG A 692 18.95 -7.45 -17.05
C ARG A 692 17.70 -7.51 -16.18
N ASN A 693 17.70 -6.89 -14.99
CA ASN A 693 16.51 -6.85 -14.14
C ASN A 693 15.38 -6.01 -14.75
N GLY A 694 15.71 -4.86 -15.36
CA GLY A 694 14.72 -4.06 -16.06
C GLY A 694 14.08 -4.82 -17.21
N LEU A 695 14.87 -5.50 -18.04
CA LEU A 695 14.35 -6.31 -19.14
C LEU A 695 13.55 -7.53 -18.64
N ASN A 696 13.98 -8.21 -17.58
CA ASN A 696 13.22 -9.29 -16.99
C ASN A 696 11.83 -8.82 -16.50
N SER A 697 11.79 -7.65 -15.85
CA SER A 697 10.53 -6.97 -15.46
C SER A 697 9.68 -6.65 -16.69
N LEU A 698 10.26 -6.10 -17.76
CA LEU A 698 9.54 -5.78 -19.01
C LEU A 698 8.93 -7.04 -19.65
N TYR A 699 9.69 -8.13 -19.74
CA TYR A 699 9.27 -9.39 -20.37
C TYR A 699 8.48 -10.32 -19.43
N SER A 700 8.14 -9.89 -18.21
CA SER A 700 7.47 -10.76 -17.23
C SER A 700 6.05 -11.18 -17.62
N VAL A 701 5.45 -10.51 -18.61
CA VAL A 701 4.11 -10.81 -19.13
C VAL A 701 4.10 -11.85 -20.25
N LEU A 702 5.28 -12.29 -20.70
CA LEU A 702 5.38 -13.33 -21.71
C LEU A 702 5.04 -14.70 -21.15
N PRO A 703 4.42 -15.59 -21.95
CA PRO A 703 4.09 -16.96 -21.52
C PRO A 703 5.33 -17.77 -21.13
N LYS A 704 5.16 -18.64 -20.13
CA LYS A 704 6.21 -19.51 -19.60
C LYS A 704 5.70 -20.94 -19.47
N LYS A 705 6.57 -21.92 -19.73
CA LYS A 705 6.28 -23.36 -19.56
C LYS A 705 7.12 -23.90 -18.42
N PHE A 706 6.48 -24.59 -17.47
CA PHE A 706 7.12 -25.25 -16.34
C PHE A 706 7.07 -26.76 -16.54
N SER A 707 8.16 -27.46 -16.23
CA SER A 707 8.24 -28.92 -16.29
C SER A 707 8.91 -29.45 -15.02
N PHE A 708 8.43 -30.58 -14.52
CA PHE A 708 9.08 -31.28 -13.42
C PHE A 708 10.26 -32.11 -13.92
N ASN A 709 11.23 -32.30 -13.04
CA ASN A 709 12.32 -33.23 -13.30
C ASN A 709 11.90 -34.68 -12.99
N ASP A 710 10.96 -34.86 -12.05
CA ASP A 710 10.44 -36.15 -11.63
C ASP A 710 8.95 -36.30 -11.99
N ASN A 711 8.57 -37.41 -12.63
CA ASN A 711 7.20 -37.66 -13.09
C ASN A 711 6.21 -37.93 -11.94
N SER A 712 6.68 -38.24 -10.73
CA SER A 712 5.82 -38.43 -9.55
C SER A 712 5.09 -37.16 -9.12
N ASP A 713 5.61 -36.00 -9.51
CA ASP A 713 5.13 -34.67 -9.09
C ASP A 713 4.20 -34.06 -10.16
N SER A 714 3.75 -34.84 -11.14
CA SER A 714 2.90 -34.36 -12.22
C SER A 714 1.52 -33.96 -11.71
N THR A 715 1.06 -32.78 -12.10
CA THR A 715 -0.27 -32.28 -11.74
C THR A 715 -1.38 -32.96 -12.54
N LEU A 716 -2.59 -33.06 -11.96
CA LEU A 716 -3.76 -33.68 -12.57
C LEU A 716 -4.78 -32.63 -13.08
N LEU A 717 -4.81 -31.45 -12.48
CA LEU A 717 -5.73 -30.37 -12.84
C LEU A 717 -5.38 -29.77 -14.21
N ASP A 718 -6.26 -29.92 -15.19
CA ASP A 718 -5.99 -29.47 -16.57
C ASP A 718 -5.94 -27.94 -16.71
N LYS A 719 -6.88 -27.22 -16.08
CA LYS A 719 -7.03 -25.77 -16.23
C LYS A 719 -7.41 -25.09 -14.91
N LEU A 720 -6.68 -24.03 -14.59
CA LEU A 720 -6.96 -23.12 -13.47
C LEU A 720 -6.84 -21.67 -13.95
N ALA A 721 -7.81 -20.84 -13.59
CA ALA A 721 -7.71 -19.39 -13.77
C ALA A 721 -7.49 -18.71 -12.42
N ILE A 722 -6.57 -17.75 -12.35
CA ILE A 722 -6.43 -16.86 -11.19
C ILE A 722 -7.03 -15.51 -11.58
N ILE A 723 -8.07 -15.09 -10.88
CA ILE A 723 -8.74 -13.79 -11.07
C ILE A 723 -8.34 -12.89 -9.91
N ILE A 724 -7.61 -11.82 -10.18
CA ILE A 724 -7.12 -10.86 -9.18
C ILE A 724 -7.95 -9.58 -9.32
N VAL A 725 -8.57 -9.11 -8.22
CA VAL A 725 -9.48 -7.96 -8.25
C VAL A 725 -9.10 -6.87 -7.24
N SER A 726 -9.30 -5.62 -7.64
CA SER A 726 -9.14 -4.43 -6.81
C SER A 726 -10.12 -3.34 -7.25
N SER A 727 -10.21 -2.26 -6.48
CA SER A 727 -10.98 -1.07 -6.88
C SER A 727 -10.36 0.21 -6.34
N LYS A 728 -10.71 1.33 -6.99
CA LYS A 728 -10.33 2.67 -6.55
C LYS A 728 -11.49 3.63 -6.77
N LEU A 729 -11.77 4.47 -5.78
CA LEU A 729 -12.78 5.53 -5.90
C LEU A 729 -12.45 6.46 -7.09
N SER A 730 -13.48 6.81 -7.86
CA SER A 730 -13.41 7.82 -8.92
C SER A 730 -14.16 9.08 -8.54
N ASP A 731 -15.25 8.96 -7.76
CA ASP A 731 -16.13 10.07 -7.38
C ASP A 731 -16.59 9.89 -5.92
N SER A 732 -16.29 10.88 -5.07
CA SER A 732 -16.71 10.87 -3.67
C SER A 732 -16.67 12.24 -3.00
N ARG A 733 -17.52 12.41 -1.98
CA ARG A 733 -17.50 13.58 -1.08
C ARG A 733 -16.98 13.23 0.31
N THR A 734 -16.29 14.20 0.92
CA THR A 734 -15.83 14.16 2.30
C THR A 734 -17.03 14.27 3.24
N GLY A 735 -17.11 13.39 4.23
CA GLY A 735 -18.16 13.44 5.27
C GLY A 735 -19.53 12.89 4.87
N SER A 736 -19.72 12.41 3.64
CA SER A 736 -21.00 11.75 3.27
C SER A 736 -21.23 10.51 4.14
N GLN A 737 -22.41 10.45 4.77
CA GLN A 737 -22.86 9.30 5.55
C GLN A 737 -23.24 8.13 4.63
N ASN A 738 -23.86 8.41 3.47
CA ASN A 738 -24.16 7.39 2.49
C ASN A 738 -22.91 7.11 1.63
N ARG A 739 -22.25 6.00 1.92
CA ARG A 739 -21.08 5.54 1.15
C ARG A 739 -21.47 4.87 -0.16
N ASN A 740 -22.70 4.38 -0.28
CA ASN A 740 -23.13 3.53 -1.39
C ASN A 740 -23.30 4.30 -2.71
N ASP A 741 -23.51 5.62 -2.64
CA ASP A 741 -23.70 6.50 -3.80
C ASP A 741 -22.37 6.88 -4.49
N ARG A 742 -21.22 6.45 -3.94
CA ARG A 742 -19.90 6.75 -4.53
C ARG A 742 -19.68 5.91 -5.78
N ILE A 743 -18.88 6.43 -6.71
CA ILE A 743 -18.42 5.68 -7.88
C ILE A 743 -16.99 5.20 -7.65
N ALA A 744 -16.73 3.96 -8.01
CA ALA A 744 -15.41 3.36 -8.01
C ALA A 744 -15.14 2.68 -9.36
N ASN A 745 -13.89 2.76 -9.79
CA ASN A 745 -13.38 1.95 -10.86
C ASN A 745 -12.96 0.58 -10.29
N LEU A 746 -13.63 -0.48 -10.74
CA LEU A 746 -13.27 -1.87 -10.49
C LEU A 746 -12.28 -2.31 -11.56
N PHE A 747 -11.18 -2.96 -11.18
CA PHE A 747 -10.18 -3.41 -12.14
C PHE A 747 -9.42 -4.65 -11.64
N GLY A 748 -8.85 -5.39 -12.58
CA GLY A 748 -8.10 -6.60 -12.26
C GLY A 748 -7.45 -7.28 -13.45
N GLU A 749 -6.87 -8.45 -13.20
CA GLU A 749 -6.22 -9.26 -14.21
C GLU A 749 -6.56 -10.74 -14.05
N VAL A 750 -6.53 -11.46 -15.17
CA VAL A 750 -6.76 -12.90 -15.24
C VAL A 750 -5.47 -13.58 -15.69
N ILE A 751 -5.03 -14.58 -14.91
CA ILE A 751 -3.89 -15.43 -15.24
C ILE A 751 -4.40 -16.81 -15.61
N SER A 752 -3.97 -17.27 -16.77
CA SER A 752 -4.26 -18.61 -17.28
C SER A 752 -3.16 -19.58 -16.86
N ILE A 753 -3.56 -20.73 -16.34
CA ILE A 753 -2.70 -21.86 -16.06
C ILE A 753 -3.30 -23.10 -16.72
N GLN A 754 -2.54 -23.72 -17.61
CA GLN A 754 -2.98 -24.87 -18.40
C GLN A 754 -1.92 -25.95 -18.42
N ARG A 755 -2.33 -27.18 -18.14
CA ARG A 755 -1.52 -28.37 -18.37
C ARG A 755 -1.56 -28.72 -19.87
N LEU A 756 -0.39 -28.92 -20.46
CA LEU A 756 -0.22 -29.33 -21.84
C LEU A 756 -0.19 -30.86 -21.95
N GLU A 757 -0.41 -31.40 -23.15
CA GLU A 757 -0.42 -32.85 -23.41
C GLU A 757 0.89 -33.55 -23.01
N ASN A 758 2.01 -32.84 -23.08
CA ASN A 758 3.32 -33.34 -22.67
C ASN A 758 3.54 -33.30 -21.14
N GLY A 759 2.53 -32.93 -20.35
CA GLY A 759 2.59 -32.82 -18.89
C GLY A 759 3.19 -31.51 -18.36
N SER A 760 3.73 -30.65 -19.22
CA SER A 760 4.23 -29.34 -18.81
C SER A 760 3.09 -28.36 -18.52
N VAL A 761 3.34 -27.37 -17.68
CA VAL A 761 2.34 -26.38 -17.24
C VAL A 761 2.66 -25.03 -17.86
N LYS A 762 1.77 -24.53 -18.70
CA LYS A 762 1.85 -23.20 -19.29
C LYS A 762 1.17 -22.18 -18.40
N ILE A 763 1.88 -21.09 -18.09
CA ILE A 763 1.35 -19.93 -17.37
C ILE A 763 1.48 -18.70 -18.24
N GLN A 764 0.40 -17.93 -18.36
CA GLN A 764 0.41 -16.65 -19.06
C GLN A 764 -0.63 -15.68 -18.48
N PRO A 765 -0.34 -14.37 -18.45
CA PRO A 765 -1.39 -13.37 -18.33
C PRO A 765 -2.35 -13.51 -19.52
N LEU A 766 -3.64 -13.67 -19.24
CA LEU A 766 -4.65 -13.85 -20.28
C LEU A 766 -5.22 -12.49 -20.70
N THR A 767 -5.75 -11.73 -19.74
CA THR A 767 -6.41 -10.45 -20.01
C THR A 767 -6.46 -9.59 -18.75
N THR A 768 -6.71 -8.30 -18.93
CA THR A 768 -7.12 -7.36 -17.87
C THR A 768 -8.58 -6.98 -18.04
N PHE A 769 -9.19 -6.51 -16.95
CA PHE A 769 -10.57 -6.04 -16.96
C PHE A 769 -10.70 -4.79 -16.09
N PHE A 770 -11.58 -3.87 -16.47
CA PHE A 770 -11.84 -2.63 -15.75
C PHE A 770 -13.20 -2.03 -16.14
N ASP A 771 -13.90 -1.43 -15.19
CA ASP A 771 -15.20 -0.78 -15.40
C ASP A 771 -15.55 0.19 -14.24
N ASN A 772 -16.44 1.14 -14.45
CA ASN A 772 -16.90 2.10 -13.45
C ASN A 772 -18.28 1.72 -12.87
N TYR A 773 -18.38 1.60 -11.55
CA TYR A 773 -19.63 1.24 -10.88
C TYR A 773 -19.93 2.15 -9.69
N GLN A 774 -21.22 2.38 -9.45
CA GLN A 774 -21.67 2.78 -8.11
C GLN A 774 -21.29 1.68 -7.10
N LEU A 775 -20.81 2.06 -5.91
CA LEU A 775 -20.31 1.12 -4.90
C LEU A 775 -21.36 0.06 -4.51
N ARG A 776 -22.64 0.44 -4.46
CA ARG A 776 -23.74 -0.52 -4.22
C ARG A 776 -23.74 -1.65 -5.24
N ASN A 777 -23.67 -1.30 -6.52
CA ASN A 777 -23.76 -2.27 -7.62
C ASN A 777 -22.48 -3.10 -7.71
N MET A 778 -21.32 -2.48 -7.50
CA MET A 778 -20.02 -3.16 -7.50
C MET A 778 -19.94 -4.33 -6.52
N TYR A 779 -20.59 -4.20 -5.35
CA TYR A 779 -20.56 -5.24 -4.31
C TYR A 779 -21.75 -6.21 -4.36
N GLN A 780 -22.70 -6.00 -5.28
CA GLN A 780 -23.88 -6.85 -5.44
C GLN A 780 -23.78 -7.68 -6.72
N GLU A 781 -23.60 -7.01 -7.86
CA GLU A 781 -23.62 -7.64 -9.17
C GLU A 781 -22.70 -6.87 -10.14
N PRO A 782 -21.37 -7.08 -10.06
CA PRO A 782 -20.43 -6.49 -11.01
C PRO A 782 -20.39 -7.32 -12.32
N PRO A 783 -21.00 -6.86 -13.44
CA PRO A 783 -21.14 -7.68 -14.65
C PRO A 783 -19.80 -8.10 -15.24
N ILE A 784 -18.79 -7.22 -15.21
CA ILE A 784 -17.48 -7.54 -15.76
C ILE A 784 -16.81 -8.74 -15.09
N LEU A 785 -17.08 -9.04 -13.82
CA LEU A 785 -16.55 -10.25 -13.18
C LEU A 785 -17.31 -11.50 -13.64
N MET A 786 -18.63 -11.37 -13.83
CA MET A 786 -19.48 -12.45 -14.33
C MET A 786 -19.08 -12.83 -15.75
N ASP A 787 -18.93 -11.84 -16.63
CA ASP A 787 -18.54 -12.04 -18.03
C ASP A 787 -17.20 -12.77 -18.13
N ARG A 788 -16.22 -12.40 -17.29
CA ARG A 788 -14.90 -13.07 -17.27
C ARG A 788 -14.98 -14.54 -16.89
N VAL A 789 -15.83 -14.90 -15.92
CA VAL A 789 -16.04 -16.30 -15.54
C VAL A 789 -16.77 -17.06 -16.64
N ILE A 790 -17.73 -16.43 -17.33
CA ILE A 790 -18.45 -17.02 -18.47
C ILE A 790 -17.51 -17.28 -19.64
N ASP A 791 -16.71 -16.29 -20.02
CA ASP A 791 -15.71 -16.38 -21.09
C ASP A 791 -14.75 -17.55 -20.82
N LEU A 792 -14.14 -17.59 -19.62
CA LEU A 792 -13.24 -18.65 -19.20
C LEU A 792 -13.94 -20.02 -19.13
N TYR A 793 -15.19 -20.07 -18.66
CA TYR A 793 -15.95 -21.32 -18.63
C TYR A 793 -16.15 -21.89 -20.04
N SER A 794 -16.41 -21.02 -21.03
CA SER A 794 -16.51 -21.39 -22.45
C SER A 794 -15.19 -21.92 -23.01
N GLU A 795 -14.05 -21.42 -22.52
CA GLU A 795 -12.71 -21.92 -22.83
C GLU A 795 -12.35 -23.23 -22.09
N GLY A 796 -13.27 -23.79 -21.31
CA GLY A 796 -13.09 -25.07 -20.61
C GLY A 796 -12.50 -24.96 -19.19
N TYR A 797 -12.40 -23.76 -18.62
CA TYR A 797 -12.01 -23.61 -17.21
C TYR A 797 -13.18 -23.98 -16.29
N ARG A 798 -12.87 -24.67 -15.20
CA ARG A 798 -13.84 -25.03 -14.15
C ARG A 798 -13.41 -24.58 -12.77
N HIS A 799 -12.11 -24.39 -12.57
CA HIS A 799 -11.51 -23.98 -11.30
C HIS A 799 -11.01 -22.52 -11.38
N PHE A 800 -11.40 -21.71 -10.40
CA PHE A 800 -11.12 -20.28 -10.35
C PHE A 800 -10.57 -19.90 -8.98
N LEU A 801 -9.30 -19.49 -8.90
CA LEU A 801 -8.72 -18.87 -7.71
C LEU A 801 -9.06 -17.38 -7.73
N TYR A 802 -10.01 -16.96 -6.91
CA TYR A 802 -10.47 -15.57 -6.86
C TYR A 802 -9.76 -14.83 -5.72
N VAL A 803 -8.88 -13.89 -6.07
CA VAL A 803 -7.93 -13.26 -5.16
C VAL A 803 -8.26 -11.78 -4.95
N ALA A 804 -8.39 -11.36 -3.69
CA ALA A 804 -8.48 -9.96 -3.30
C ALA A 804 -7.68 -9.67 -2.02
N GLN A 805 -7.50 -8.40 -1.69
CA GLN A 805 -6.86 -7.99 -0.45
C GLN A 805 -7.72 -8.37 0.77
N ALA A 806 -7.08 -8.84 1.85
CA ALA A 806 -7.76 -9.09 3.12
C ALA A 806 -8.46 -7.80 3.63
N PRO A 807 -9.76 -7.84 3.96
CA PRO A 807 -10.52 -6.67 4.38
C PRO A 807 -10.33 -6.39 5.88
N TYR A 808 -9.09 -6.40 6.35
CA TYR A 808 -8.80 -6.10 7.74
C TYR A 808 -9.17 -4.66 8.06
N THR A 809 -10.04 -4.51 9.04
CA THR A 809 -10.59 -3.20 9.39
C THR A 809 -9.73 -2.51 10.45
N SER A 810 -8.94 -3.27 11.22
CA SER A 810 -8.26 -2.80 12.43
C SER A 810 -9.21 -2.16 13.45
N LYS A 811 -10.50 -2.50 13.40
CA LYS A 811 -11.55 -1.99 14.30
C LYS A 811 -11.88 -3.01 15.39
N LEU A 812 -12.35 -2.53 16.54
CA LEU A 812 -12.82 -3.40 17.63
C LEU A 812 -14.17 -4.06 17.34
N HIS A 813 -14.89 -3.58 16.32
CA HIS A 813 -16.22 -4.02 15.90
C HIS A 813 -17.34 -3.70 16.90
N ILE A 814 -17.17 -2.61 17.66
CA ILE A 814 -18.18 -2.11 18.61
C ILE A 814 -19.38 -1.51 17.86
N THR A 815 -19.20 -1.00 16.64
CA THR A 815 -20.21 -0.24 15.90
C THR A 815 -20.92 -1.00 14.76
N GLN A 816 -20.58 -2.27 14.48
CA GLN A 816 -20.93 -2.91 13.20
C GLN A 816 -22.19 -3.80 13.19
N GLN A 817 -22.97 -3.66 12.10
CA GLN A 817 -23.91 -4.66 11.56
C GLN A 817 -23.15 -5.65 10.64
N GLU A 818 -23.59 -6.92 10.58
CA GLU A 818 -22.82 -8.06 10.07
C GLU A 818 -22.45 -8.04 8.56
N GLU A 819 -23.10 -7.21 7.75
CA GLU A 819 -23.07 -7.31 6.29
C GLU A 819 -21.92 -6.56 5.59
N GLU A 820 -21.16 -5.69 6.28
CA GLU A 820 -20.14 -4.83 5.63
C GLU A 820 -18.77 -5.52 5.39
N ARG A 821 -18.59 -6.79 5.77
CA ARG A 821 -17.24 -7.28 6.14
C ARG A 821 -16.34 -7.77 5.01
N LEU A 822 -16.85 -8.07 3.82
CA LEU A 822 -16.07 -8.88 2.86
C LEU A 822 -16.22 -8.44 1.40
N TYR A 823 -16.65 -7.21 1.10
CA TYR A 823 -16.65 -6.55 -0.22
C TYR A 823 -16.63 -7.51 -1.43
N PHE A 824 -15.45 -7.85 -1.97
CA PHE A 824 -15.28 -8.74 -3.14
C PHE A 824 -15.54 -10.22 -2.88
N MET A 825 -15.35 -10.69 -1.65
CA MET A 825 -15.56 -12.06 -1.20
C MET A 825 -17.00 -12.34 -0.74
N SER A 826 -17.93 -11.41 -0.96
CA SER A 826 -19.31 -11.54 -0.47
C SER A 826 -20.04 -12.74 -1.11
N PRO A 827 -20.96 -13.41 -0.39
CA PRO A 827 -21.72 -14.52 -0.96
C PRO A 827 -22.52 -14.11 -2.19
N THR A 828 -22.99 -12.86 -2.24
CA THR A 828 -23.69 -12.30 -3.40
C THR A 828 -22.83 -12.34 -4.65
N ILE A 829 -21.59 -11.81 -4.59
CA ILE A 829 -20.69 -11.79 -5.76
C ILE A 829 -20.31 -13.21 -6.18
N ILE A 830 -19.98 -14.09 -5.23
CA ILE A 830 -19.64 -15.49 -5.54
C ILE A 830 -20.82 -16.19 -6.22
N LYS A 831 -22.05 -15.98 -5.72
CA LYS A 831 -23.27 -16.51 -6.34
C LYS A 831 -23.47 -15.97 -7.76
N THR A 832 -23.29 -14.67 -7.95
CA THR A 832 -23.39 -14.02 -9.26
C THR A 832 -22.39 -14.59 -10.25
N MET A 833 -21.13 -14.80 -9.84
CA MET A 833 -20.10 -15.41 -10.70
C MET A 833 -20.41 -16.86 -11.06
N LYS A 834 -20.92 -17.65 -10.11
CA LYS A 834 -21.27 -19.06 -10.35
C LYS A 834 -22.54 -19.22 -11.20
N GLN A 835 -23.49 -18.31 -11.05
CA GLN A 835 -24.84 -18.40 -11.62
C GLN A 835 -25.46 -19.79 -11.32
N ASN A 836 -26.01 -20.47 -12.33
CA ASN A 836 -26.60 -21.81 -12.23
C ASN A 836 -25.63 -22.92 -12.70
N ARG A 837 -24.31 -22.71 -12.63
CA ARG A 837 -23.29 -23.69 -13.07
C ARG A 837 -22.70 -24.42 -11.87
N ASP A 838 -23.16 -25.64 -11.62
CA ASP A 838 -22.76 -26.42 -10.44
C ASP A 838 -21.32 -26.95 -10.52
N ASP A 839 -20.78 -27.12 -11.72
CA ASP A 839 -19.42 -27.59 -11.99
C ASP A 839 -18.36 -26.48 -11.90
N VAL A 840 -18.77 -25.22 -11.79
CA VAL A 840 -17.86 -24.09 -11.54
C VAL A 840 -17.45 -24.04 -10.06
N LYS A 841 -16.15 -24.12 -9.82
CA LYS A 841 -15.51 -24.11 -8.50
C LYS A 841 -14.73 -22.81 -8.33
N ILE A 842 -15.24 -21.94 -7.45
CA ILE A 842 -14.59 -20.66 -7.12
C ILE A 842 -13.97 -20.80 -5.74
N TYR A 843 -12.69 -20.45 -5.63
CA TYR A 843 -11.91 -20.50 -4.41
C TYR A 843 -11.61 -19.07 -3.95
N PRO A 844 -12.36 -18.54 -2.96
CA PRO A 844 -12.11 -17.21 -2.41
C PRO A 844 -10.79 -17.19 -1.65
N VAL A 845 -9.85 -16.34 -2.04
CA VAL A 845 -8.51 -16.27 -1.46
C VAL A 845 -8.14 -14.84 -1.09
N LEU A 846 -7.72 -14.69 0.16
CA LEU A 846 -7.07 -13.50 0.69
C LEU A 846 -5.57 -13.77 0.80
N PHE A 847 -4.75 -12.72 0.70
CA PHE A 847 -3.32 -12.84 0.94
C PHE A 847 -2.80 -11.68 1.79
N ASP A 848 -1.76 -11.98 2.55
CA ASP A 848 -1.06 -11.02 3.40
C ASP A 848 0.43 -11.27 3.41
N LYS A 849 1.18 -10.29 3.91
CA LYS A 849 2.64 -10.34 3.99
C LYS A 849 3.13 -10.08 5.40
N TYR A 850 3.87 -11.03 5.96
CA TYR A 850 4.57 -10.87 7.23
C TYR A 850 6.07 -11.11 7.07
N TYR A 851 6.83 -11.00 8.16
CA TYR A 851 8.29 -11.02 8.12
C TYR A 851 8.88 -12.02 9.11
N VAL A 852 9.90 -12.74 8.65
CA VAL A 852 10.63 -13.74 9.44
C VAL A 852 12.13 -13.50 9.37
N HIS A 853 12.83 -13.91 10.41
CA HIS A 853 14.29 -13.87 10.46
C HIS A 853 14.88 -15.22 10.02
N LYS A 854 15.91 -15.19 9.18
CA LYS A 854 16.64 -16.38 8.70
C LYS A 854 17.97 -16.50 9.44
N PHE A 855 18.24 -17.66 10.03
CA PHE A 855 19.50 -17.89 10.76
C PHE A 855 20.72 -17.96 9.84
N LYS A 856 21.75 -17.15 10.15
CA LYS A 856 22.98 -17.04 9.35
C LYS A 856 23.86 -18.30 9.33
N LEU A 857 23.80 -19.11 10.39
CA LEU A 857 24.70 -20.27 10.58
C LEU A 857 24.36 -21.45 9.67
N LYS A 858 23.18 -21.47 9.04
CA LYS A 858 22.76 -22.54 8.14
C LYS A 858 22.92 -22.07 6.69
N LYS A 859 23.92 -22.59 5.98
CA LYS A 859 24.05 -22.42 4.52
C LYS A 859 22.89 -23.14 3.84
N GLN A 860 21.79 -22.43 3.65
CA GLN A 860 20.64 -22.97 2.96
C GLN A 860 20.84 -22.82 1.45
N GLN A 861 20.86 -23.96 0.73
CA GLN A 861 20.97 -23.99 -0.72
C GLN A 861 19.64 -23.61 -1.39
N VAL A 862 18.50 -24.06 -0.84
CA VAL A 862 17.17 -23.78 -1.38
C VAL A 862 16.69 -22.39 -0.97
N LYS A 863 16.22 -21.62 -1.96
CA LYS A 863 15.74 -20.25 -1.79
C LYS A 863 14.21 -20.10 -1.78
N SER A 864 13.45 -21.13 -2.16
CA SER A 864 11.98 -21.13 -2.07
C SER A 864 11.55 -22.08 -0.96
N LEU A 865 10.82 -21.59 0.04
CA LEU A 865 10.33 -22.43 1.13
C LEU A 865 8.81 -22.29 1.23
N TYR A 866 8.13 -23.33 1.70
CA TYR A 866 6.67 -23.28 1.85
C TYR A 866 6.16 -24.10 3.04
N ILE A 867 4.93 -23.80 3.47
CA ILE A 867 4.14 -24.63 4.38
C ILE A 867 2.75 -24.73 3.78
N GLN A 868 2.23 -25.95 3.66
CA GLN A 868 0.89 -26.21 3.11
C GLN A 868 0.00 -27.04 4.04
N ASP A 869 0.56 -27.62 5.12
CA ASP A 869 -0.24 -28.30 6.14
C ASP A 869 -1.05 -27.27 6.93
N THR A 870 -2.37 -27.27 6.69
CA THR A 870 -3.31 -26.35 7.31
C THR A 870 -3.36 -26.51 8.84
N ARG A 871 -3.12 -27.71 9.38
CA ARG A 871 -3.08 -27.94 10.84
C ARG A 871 -1.92 -27.19 11.47
N GLN A 872 -0.77 -27.18 10.79
CA GLN A 872 0.39 -26.42 11.25
C GLN A 872 0.14 -24.91 11.09
N LEU A 873 -0.46 -24.48 9.98
CA LEU A 873 -0.75 -23.06 9.72
C LEU A 873 -1.73 -22.45 10.73
N MET A 874 -2.67 -23.22 11.29
CA MET A 874 -3.51 -22.76 12.40
C MET A 874 -2.70 -22.35 13.64
N ASN A 875 -1.51 -22.90 13.87
CA ASN A 875 -0.64 -22.43 14.96
C ASN A 875 -0.09 -21.01 14.71
N ILE A 876 0.02 -20.59 13.44
CA ILE A 876 0.47 -19.25 13.06
C ILE A 876 -0.66 -18.24 13.23
N ALA A 877 -1.85 -18.55 12.71
CA ALA A 877 -3.04 -17.73 12.87
C ALA A 877 -4.25 -18.65 13.05
N GLU A 878 -4.78 -18.65 14.28
CA GLU A 878 -6.00 -19.37 14.62
C GLU A 878 -7.16 -18.39 14.59
N ASP A 879 -8.25 -18.77 13.93
CA ASP A 879 -9.51 -18.03 14.03
C ASP A 879 -10.43 -18.76 15.00
N SER A 880 -10.62 -18.17 16.18
CA SER A 880 -11.54 -18.68 17.22
C SER A 880 -13.00 -18.77 16.75
N SER A 881 -13.37 -18.01 15.72
CA SER A 881 -14.69 -18.07 15.08
C SER A 881 -14.76 -19.05 13.90
N GLN A 882 -13.62 -19.65 13.52
CA GLN A 882 -13.42 -20.58 12.40
C GLN A 882 -13.91 -20.07 11.03
N LYS A 883 -13.96 -18.75 10.84
CA LYS A 883 -14.42 -18.13 9.59
C LYS A 883 -13.33 -17.94 8.57
N SER A 884 -12.07 -17.83 8.99
CA SER A 884 -10.88 -17.69 8.14
C SER A 884 -9.85 -18.76 8.45
N VAL A 885 -9.25 -19.36 7.41
CA VAL A 885 -8.23 -20.39 7.54
C VAL A 885 -7.05 -20.11 6.63
N VAL A 886 -5.85 -20.02 7.22
CA VAL A 886 -4.58 -19.95 6.49
C VAL A 886 -4.24 -21.33 5.93
N PHE A 887 -4.03 -21.43 4.62
CA PHE A 887 -3.83 -22.71 3.94
C PHE A 887 -2.49 -22.84 3.20
N PHE A 888 -1.79 -21.73 2.96
CA PHE A 888 -0.47 -21.78 2.31
C PHE A 888 0.40 -20.59 2.70
N ASN A 889 1.65 -20.86 3.11
CA ASN A 889 2.67 -19.84 3.30
C ASN A 889 3.82 -20.09 2.34
N LEU A 890 4.25 -19.06 1.60
CA LEU A 890 5.41 -19.11 0.72
C LEU A 890 6.46 -18.08 1.16
N PHE A 891 7.73 -18.50 1.13
CA PHE A 891 8.86 -17.74 1.63
C PHE A 891 9.90 -17.59 0.52
N ASN A 892 10.49 -16.40 0.42
CA ASN A 892 11.68 -16.21 -0.40
C ASN A 892 12.93 -16.07 0.50
N GLY A 893 13.88 -16.98 0.34
CA GLY A 893 15.13 -17.04 1.09
C GLY A 893 16.18 -16.00 0.68
N ILE A 894 15.75 -14.89 0.07
CA ILE A 894 16.62 -13.85 -0.52
C ILE A 894 17.09 -12.87 0.56
N SER A 895 18.40 -12.83 0.79
CA SER A 895 19.04 -11.70 1.46
C SER A 895 19.45 -10.67 0.41
N VAL A 896 18.69 -9.57 0.28
CA VAL A 896 19.03 -8.50 -0.68
C VAL A 896 20.12 -7.61 -0.11
N GLY A 897 21.35 -7.80 -0.59
CA GLY A 897 22.58 -7.06 -0.24
C GLY A 897 23.80 -7.77 -0.84
N GLY A 898 24.90 -7.07 -1.12
CA GLY A 898 26.16 -7.75 -1.50
C GLY A 898 26.77 -8.52 -0.32
N ARG A 899 27.66 -9.49 -0.58
CA ARG A 899 28.37 -10.29 0.45
C ARG A 899 29.17 -9.46 1.48
N ASN A 900 29.53 -8.22 1.15
CA ASN A 900 30.19 -7.28 2.07
C ASN A 900 29.20 -6.31 2.75
N THR A 901 27.91 -6.44 2.45
CA THR A 901 26.79 -5.65 2.97
C THR A 901 25.66 -6.55 3.45
N ASP A 902 25.98 -7.70 4.06
CA ASP A 902 25.05 -8.61 4.76
C ASP A 902 24.27 -7.93 5.92
N ASN A 903 24.33 -6.60 5.99
CA ASN A 903 23.85 -5.73 7.05
C ASN A 903 22.57 -4.95 6.70
N GLU A 904 22.07 -4.97 5.46
CA GLU A 904 20.98 -4.08 5.03
C GLU A 904 19.55 -4.62 5.25
N ARG A 905 19.30 -5.94 5.23
CA ARG A 905 17.97 -6.53 5.50
C ARG A 905 18.03 -7.74 6.44
N PHE A 906 17.66 -7.52 7.70
CA PHE A 906 17.68 -8.54 8.77
C PHE A 906 16.47 -9.51 8.74
N TYR A 907 15.37 -9.09 8.09
CA TYR A 907 14.13 -9.86 7.96
C TYR A 907 13.81 -10.14 6.50
N ASN A 908 13.18 -11.29 6.24
CA ASN A 908 12.73 -11.79 4.95
C ASN A 908 11.19 -11.79 4.94
N GLY A 909 10.58 -11.60 3.78
CA GLY A 909 9.13 -11.60 3.66
C GLY A 909 8.56 -13.00 3.53
N VAL A 910 7.33 -13.17 3.97
CA VAL A 910 6.49 -14.35 3.75
C VAL A 910 5.16 -13.87 3.20
N ILE A 911 4.64 -14.53 2.17
CA ILE A 911 3.26 -14.35 1.73
C ILE A 911 2.40 -15.47 2.34
N SER A 912 1.29 -15.08 2.93
CA SER A 912 0.34 -15.95 3.63
C SER A 912 -0.98 -15.91 2.88
N TYR A 913 -1.51 -17.08 2.53
CA TYR A 913 -2.78 -17.23 1.85
C TYR A 913 -3.83 -17.80 2.79
N SER A 914 -5.00 -17.16 2.81
CA SER A 914 -6.14 -17.58 3.62
C SER A 914 -7.42 -17.63 2.79
N THR A 915 -8.38 -18.44 3.25
CA THR A 915 -9.71 -18.57 2.66
C THR A 915 -10.77 -18.46 3.75
N LEU A 916 -12.02 -18.29 3.34
CA LEU A 916 -13.17 -18.18 4.24
C LEU A 916 -13.94 -19.49 4.28
N LEU A 917 -14.29 -19.97 5.48
CA LEU A 917 -14.99 -21.23 5.72
C LEU A 917 -16.22 -21.04 6.63
N GLY A 918 -17.01 -22.10 6.75
CA GLY A 918 -18.14 -22.21 7.69
C GLY A 918 -19.47 -21.86 7.02
N LYS A 919 -20.47 -21.42 7.79
CA LYS A 919 -21.78 -21.02 7.24
C LYS A 919 -21.74 -19.73 6.39
N TYR A 920 -20.55 -19.25 6.03
CA TYR A 920 -20.39 -17.99 5.32
C TYR A 920 -21.01 -18.02 3.91
N TYR A 921 -20.80 -19.11 3.18
CA TYR A 921 -21.36 -19.32 1.83
C TYR A 921 -22.60 -20.23 1.82
N SER A 922 -23.31 -20.33 2.95
CA SER A 922 -24.50 -21.17 3.07
C SER A 922 -25.54 -20.83 1.98
N GLY A 923 -25.87 -21.80 1.13
CA GLY A 923 -26.81 -21.61 0.02
C GLY A 923 -26.23 -20.94 -1.24
N VAL A 924 -24.92 -20.70 -1.29
CA VAL A 924 -24.20 -20.14 -2.45
C VAL A 924 -23.27 -21.16 -3.09
N MET A 925 -22.44 -21.84 -2.28
CA MET A 925 -21.55 -22.90 -2.74
C MET A 925 -21.33 -23.92 -1.63
N ASP A 926 -20.92 -25.14 -1.99
CA ASP A 926 -20.58 -26.15 -1.01
C ASP A 926 -19.24 -25.81 -0.36
N ASP A 927 -19.25 -25.71 0.97
CA ASP A 927 -18.04 -25.54 1.80
C ASP A 927 -17.05 -26.68 1.52
N GLU A 928 -17.55 -27.85 1.12
CA GLU A 928 -16.74 -29.01 0.74
C GLU A 928 -15.84 -28.73 -0.46
N ASP A 929 -16.28 -27.93 -1.45
CA ASP A 929 -15.46 -27.58 -2.61
C ASP A 929 -14.21 -26.79 -2.19
N ILE A 930 -14.38 -25.80 -1.31
CA ILE A 930 -13.28 -24.99 -0.76
C ILE A 930 -12.36 -25.89 0.08
N ARG A 931 -12.96 -26.76 0.91
CA ARG A 931 -12.20 -27.65 1.79
C ARG A 931 -11.35 -28.62 0.99
N GLN A 932 -11.91 -29.27 -0.03
CA GLN A 932 -11.18 -30.18 -0.90
C GLN A 932 -10.09 -29.46 -1.71
N GLY A 933 -10.37 -28.26 -2.21
CA GLY A 933 -9.43 -27.50 -3.04
C GLY A 933 -8.31 -26.79 -2.27
N LEU A 934 -8.52 -26.37 -1.03
CA LEU A 934 -7.56 -25.53 -0.29
C LEU A 934 -7.18 -26.06 1.09
N VAL A 935 -8.02 -26.83 1.77
CA VAL A 935 -7.85 -27.16 3.20
C VAL A 935 -7.37 -28.59 3.42
N TYR A 936 -8.16 -29.56 2.96
CA TYR A 936 -7.86 -30.99 3.10
C TYR A 936 -6.67 -31.40 2.26
N ASP A 937 -5.95 -32.41 2.73
CA ASP A 937 -4.82 -32.97 2.02
C ASP A 937 -5.33 -33.81 0.84
N SER A 938 -5.42 -33.19 -0.34
CA SER A 938 -5.97 -33.75 -1.57
C SER A 938 -5.03 -33.48 -2.75
N SER A 939 -5.13 -34.29 -3.81
CA SER A 939 -4.38 -34.04 -5.04
C SER A 939 -4.73 -32.70 -5.68
N LEU A 940 -6.01 -32.31 -5.63
CA LEU A 940 -6.46 -31.01 -6.14
C LEU A 940 -5.82 -29.84 -5.39
N LYS A 941 -5.72 -29.91 -4.06
CA LYS A 941 -5.01 -28.90 -3.27
C LYS A 941 -3.55 -28.81 -3.69
N ASN A 942 -2.87 -29.94 -3.80
CA ASN A 942 -1.47 -29.97 -4.21
C ASN A 942 -1.28 -29.33 -5.60
N ASP A 943 -2.15 -29.62 -6.56
CA ASP A 943 -2.13 -28.99 -7.89
C ASP A 943 -2.33 -27.48 -7.83
N ILE A 944 -3.33 -27.00 -7.08
CA ILE A 944 -3.60 -25.56 -6.93
C ILE A 944 -2.41 -24.84 -6.29
N LEU A 945 -1.84 -25.38 -5.21
CA LEU A 945 -0.69 -24.79 -4.53
C LEU A 945 0.58 -24.81 -5.39
N GLN A 946 0.73 -25.85 -6.20
CA GLN A 946 1.80 -25.96 -7.17
C GLN A 946 1.69 -24.90 -8.26
N TYR A 947 0.50 -24.73 -8.84
CA TYR A 947 0.20 -23.69 -9.83
C TYR A 947 0.39 -22.28 -9.27
N LEU A 948 -0.02 -22.06 -8.01
CA LEU A 948 0.23 -20.81 -7.30
C LEU A 948 1.74 -20.56 -7.15
N THR A 949 2.51 -21.58 -6.76
CA THR A 949 3.98 -21.49 -6.67
C THR A 949 4.60 -21.14 -8.02
N PHE A 950 4.21 -21.81 -9.10
CA PHE A 950 4.69 -21.49 -10.45
C PHE A 950 4.33 -20.07 -10.88
N PHE A 951 3.18 -19.54 -10.47
CA PHE A 951 2.83 -18.14 -10.71
C PHE A 951 3.80 -17.16 -10.02
N HIS A 952 4.27 -17.44 -8.80
CA HIS A 952 5.32 -16.65 -8.17
C HIS A 952 6.64 -16.67 -8.93
N PHE A 953 7.01 -17.82 -9.50
CA PHE A 953 8.18 -17.94 -10.37
C PHE A 953 7.96 -17.30 -11.74
N SER A 954 6.73 -17.28 -12.26
CA SER A 954 6.44 -16.65 -13.55
C SER A 954 6.55 -15.12 -13.47
N ARG A 955 6.19 -14.51 -12.33
CA ARG A 955 6.27 -13.06 -12.11
C ARG A 955 7.66 -12.52 -11.72
N TYR A 956 8.66 -13.38 -11.60
CA TYR A 956 10.05 -13.11 -11.24
C TYR A 956 10.58 -11.68 -11.51
N GLU A 957 11.15 -11.00 -10.50
CA GLU A 957 11.62 -9.61 -10.66
C GLU A 957 13.13 -9.37 -10.60
N LYS A 958 13.94 -10.25 -10.00
CA LYS A 958 15.31 -9.85 -9.67
C LYS A 958 16.30 -11.00 -9.60
N GLN A 959 17.27 -11.04 -10.51
CA GLN A 959 18.44 -11.91 -10.36
C GLN A 959 19.37 -11.29 -9.29
N GLU A 960 20.13 -12.10 -8.55
CA GLU A 960 21.12 -11.59 -7.58
C GLU A 960 22.39 -11.12 -8.29
N LYS A 961 23.04 -10.05 -7.79
CA LYS A 961 24.19 -9.39 -8.46
C LYS A 961 25.34 -10.34 -8.82
N ASN A 962 25.49 -11.46 -8.10
CA ASN A 962 26.59 -12.42 -8.23
C ASN A 962 26.11 -13.88 -8.34
N SER A 963 24.86 -14.12 -8.77
CA SER A 963 24.29 -15.48 -8.86
C SER A 963 23.49 -15.61 -10.14
N SER A 964 23.74 -16.68 -10.90
CA SER A 964 22.89 -17.11 -12.02
C SER A 964 21.49 -17.52 -11.54
N ASN A 965 21.37 -17.94 -10.28
CA ASN A 965 20.16 -18.59 -9.77
C ASN A 965 19.00 -17.60 -9.64
N LEU A 966 17.87 -18.02 -10.20
CA LEU A 966 16.59 -17.34 -10.11
C LEU A 966 15.97 -17.53 -8.70
N THR A 967 15.55 -16.45 -8.05
CA THR A 967 14.67 -16.34 -6.86
C THR A 967 13.21 -15.89 -7.12
N LEU A 968 12.20 -16.61 -6.61
CA LEU A 968 10.77 -16.26 -6.79
C LEU A 968 10.38 -14.83 -6.37
N LYS A 969 9.35 -14.26 -7.03
CA LYS A 969 8.70 -13.02 -6.59
C LYS A 969 7.70 -13.35 -5.48
N LEU A 970 7.90 -12.78 -4.30
CA LEU A 970 7.08 -13.11 -3.14
C LEU A 970 5.64 -12.58 -3.26
N ASP A 971 5.47 -11.36 -3.76
CA ASP A 971 4.17 -10.73 -3.94
C ASP A 971 3.90 -10.53 -5.43
N PRO A 972 3.22 -11.47 -6.10
CA PRO A 972 2.93 -11.39 -7.52
C PRO A 972 1.78 -10.42 -7.83
N TYR A 973 1.06 -9.95 -6.83
CA TYR A 973 -0.15 -9.13 -6.95
C TYR A 973 0.12 -7.63 -6.88
N GLN A 974 1.32 -7.21 -6.46
CA GLN A 974 1.70 -5.81 -6.22
C GLN A 974 1.34 -4.81 -7.34
N ASN A 975 1.16 -5.27 -8.58
CA ASN A 975 0.75 -4.42 -9.71
C ASN A 975 -0.74 -4.02 -9.63
N ILE A 976 -1.60 -4.87 -9.07
CA ILE A 976 -3.04 -4.66 -8.93
C ILE A 976 -3.42 -4.33 -7.47
N ILE A 977 -2.78 -4.99 -6.51
CA ILE A 977 -3.06 -4.88 -5.07
C ILE A 977 -1.75 -4.53 -4.35
N GLY A 978 -1.60 -3.28 -3.91
CA GLY A 978 -0.39 -2.79 -3.24
C GLY A 978 -0.28 -1.26 -3.20
N ASP A 979 0.70 -0.75 -2.45
CA ASP A 979 0.87 0.70 -2.26
C ASP A 979 1.25 1.45 -3.55
N GLU A 980 2.08 0.83 -4.39
CA GLU A 980 2.45 1.31 -5.74
C GLU A 980 1.66 0.60 -6.85
N ALA A 981 0.51 0.01 -6.53
CA ALA A 981 -0.35 -0.62 -7.52
C ALA A 981 -1.03 0.40 -8.45
N LEU A 982 -1.54 -0.09 -9.57
CA LEU A 982 -2.22 0.67 -10.60
C LEU A 982 -3.22 1.70 -10.04
N GLY A 983 -4.11 1.28 -9.13
CA GLY A 983 -5.11 2.16 -8.55
C GLY A 983 -4.55 3.35 -7.78
N SER A 984 -3.33 3.27 -7.24
CA SER A 984 -2.65 4.42 -6.61
C SER A 984 -1.87 5.24 -7.64
N LEU A 985 -1.30 4.60 -8.67
CA LEU A 985 -0.52 5.27 -9.71
C LEU A 985 -1.39 6.10 -10.68
N ALA A 986 -2.65 5.72 -10.87
CA ALA A 986 -3.62 6.40 -11.73
C ALA A 986 -4.21 7.68 -11.11
N ILE A 987 -3.93 7.98 -9.83
CA ILE A 987 -4.46 9.15 -9.13
C ILE A 987 -3.49 10.33 -9.21
N PHE A 988 -3.99 11.50 -9.57
CA PHE A 988 -3.26 12.77 -9.45
C PHE A 988 -4.20 13.93 -9.10
N ARG A 989 -3.67 15.13 -8.84
CA ARG A 989 -4.47 16.29 -8.45
C ARG A 989 -5.23 16.87 -9.64
N GLN A 990 -6.50 17.22 -9.41
CA GLN A 990 -7.32 17.98 -10.35
C GLN A 990 -6.83 19.46 -10.40
N MET A 991 -7.48 20.33 -11.18
CA MET A 991 -7.24 21.78 -11.16
C MET A 991 -7.29 22.37 -9.74
N THR A 992 -8.11 21.80 -8.86
CA THR A 992 -8.14 22.10 -7.42
C THR A 992 -7.23 21.14 -6.66
N GLU A 993 -6.22 21.65 -5.94
CA GLU A 993 -5.16 20.83 -5.33
C GLU A 993 -5.67 19.83 -4.28
N SER A 994 -6.79 20.11 -3.61
CA SER A 994 -7.39 19.21 -2.63
C SER A 994 -8.19 18.05 -3.25
N ILE A 995 -8.52 18.14 -4.54
CA ILE A 995 -9.36 17.17 -5.26
C ILE A 995 -8.48 16.24 -6.10
N GLU A 996 -8.79 14.95 -6.04
CA GLU A 996 -8.14 13.91 -6.81
C GLU A 996 -8.90 13.61 -8.11
N PHE A 997 -8.18 13.22 -9.15
CA PHE A 997 -8.69 12.74 -10.44
C PHE A 997 -8.16 11.33 -10.69
N ASN A 998 -9.01 10.43 -11.19
CA ASN A 998 -8.67 9.04 -11.47
C ASN A 998 -8.50 8.79 -12.97
N ALA A 999 -7.25 8.71 -13.44
CA ALA A 999 -6.93 8.51 -14.86
C ALA A 999 -7.47 7.20 -15.43
N LEU A 1000 -7.52 6.12 -14.63
CA LEU A 1000 -8.00 4.83 -15.10
C LEU A 1000 -9.52 4.85 -15.28
N ALA A 1001 -10.24 5.45 -14.33
CA ALA A 1001 -11.69 5.63 -14.43
C ALA A 1001 -12.06 6.49 -15.65
N PHE A 1002 -11.31 7.59 -15.89
CA PHE A 1002 -11.48 8.42 -17.08
C PHE A 1002 -11.21 7.64 -18.37
N LEU A 1003 -10.08 6.94 -18.46
CA LEU A 1003 -9.74 6.15 -19.65
C LEU A 1003 -10.68 4.96 -19.88
N THR A 1004 -11.38 4.49 -18.84
CA THR A 1004 -12.45 3.49 -18.98
C THR A 1004 -13.59 4.05 -19.83
N GLU A 1005 -14.03 5.28 -19.56
CA GLU A 1005 -15.09 5.95 -20.35
C GLU A 1005 -14.60 6.32 -21.77
N VAL A 1006 -13.34 6.72 -21.91
CA VAL A 1006 -12.73 6.96 -23.23
C VAL A 1006 -12.66 5.66 -24.03
N HIS A 1007 -12.32 4.54 -23.39
CA HIS A 1007 -12.33 3.21 -24.01
C HIS A 1007 -13.73 2.84 -24.48
N ASP A 1008 -14.76 3.01 -23.65
CA ASP A 1008 -16.14 2.75 -24.06
C ASP A 1008 -16.59 3.61 -25.24
N ALA A 1009 -16.09 4.84 -25.36
CA ALA A 1009 -16.40 5.71 -26.50
C ALA A 1009 -15.85 5.20 -27.86
N VAL A 1010 -14.72 4.48 -27.83
CA VAL A 1010 -13.97 4.08 -29.04
C VAL A 1010 -14.02 2.58 -29.34
N ASP A 1011 -14.27 1.75 -28.33
CA ASP A 1011 -14.39 0.29 -28.41
C ASP A 1011 -15.84 -0.21 -28.15
N GLY A 1012 -16.73 0.64 -27.61
CA GLY A 1012 -18.10 0.28 -27.27
C GLY A 1012 -18.95 -0.01 -28.51
N VAL A 1013 -19.67 -1.13 -28.47
CA VAL A 1013 -20.77 -1.45 -29.40
C VAL A 1013 -21.75 -0.28 -29.41
N ASP A 1014 -22.21 0.14 -30.58
CA ASP A 1014 -23.28 1.13 -30.77
C ASP A 1014 -24.39 0.91 -29.71
N PHE A 1015 -24.64 1.95 -28.90
CA PHE A 1015 -25.64 1.95 -27.83
C PHE A 1015 -27.07 1.73 -28.36
#